data_AF-A0A9E2KRZ7-F1
#
_entry.id   AF-A0A9E2KRZ7-F1
#
_cell.length_a   1.000
_cell.length_b   1.000
_cell.length_c   1.000
_cell.angle_alpha   90.00
_cell.angle_beta   90.00
_cell.angle_gamma   90.00
#
_symmetry.space_group_name_H-M   'P 1'
#
loop_
_entity.id
_entity.type
_entity.pdbx_description
1 polymer ?
#
loop_
_entity_poly.entity_id
_entity_poly.type
_entity_poly.pdbx_seq_one_letter_code
_entity_poly.pdbx_strand_id
1 'polypeptide(L)'
;MSTKMFNKKTAMVAGTALTAGLAVGAMQAQNVQTVHADTVNDPQENQSPQDVQTNVQQAQENYNHQKEVVNNLSSEAQSANNVLSQSKAKLDQATQNVNNLQKDGNVEQTQAQIANQQKVVANTEQASQEASREASNHQAQVTSAKQDYDQAVSQRNDQAGKTNAADAAAKEAQSKIDQNKGDQLTKAYTAAQNKVDQDMQNANQANYQLKQDQSALTDAQAKLEPAQKEVSDKNGKMVAAQKDNDQAQQAKSDQLNKVSQKQVAYDQEYGQNGTLGILEKQVAQNGDLQNAVNLPFTLDELRAAYTPEKDANWDETVKKSEDAYNADNNQFKRESKADDNEQVDPKNLTPAQQRELSNYTLRIINNARKQLGLPAWTYGLNTQSLANDIAADYDAHGRSNRQGHYVEGIVREANKHGLKIDQNSIEDMYAFNAPLDKPMTMTEVKKALYDNLKGMLLGNVCNPGSEPEYRHANNFLDDNPASYALSLSNQKEDDHDFVTTHFINVTSGQEKTADGGTVFTGVVDTSKYDGGTWEVDPDANKDIEAQIASLKAKGADQLTDLNNLKQGLNSLNQKAMNTQLAYTAAKNAYDQANKNLQDIQAKISQGKTALGNDQNSLKKAQQDLSTDQAALKQAKTALAQFKQENDQFIQDYQAKNATAQKEHATLDSLTAVVNAKKDNLDQVNAEQKKLDQLANEAQKAVATAKNVLTKHQNHLAALQTALKDQAISEQDYQSKAKLANDLSEKLSSEQANLKQTENNLTQAQKLAALANQTQPEEGDTEVILPEEHKKNDQSSQQTQDPNKFVVSDENKQQVIPELTYTVKENSQHNSNNIDNSRRIIIKNNKVNINNSFNHTKKIVKKIYVPVINHNRNWRVNVYNGQGQKTDQTIATDTSWQVLEQMLIGTTWYYQIGEGQWLPENYVKTIDENTNKITAEQLFKGIAHMISSSTMIPLLDANGNFTGKFINAGTSWKVWAIKWVNGHEMVRIGNENQWVSMDYVATLDQD
;
A
#
# COMPACT_ATOMS: atom_id res chain seq x y z
N MET A 1 56.13 21.18 -92.12
CA MET A 1 55.83 22.63 -92.19
C MET A 1 56.60 23.33 -91.07
N SER A 2 57.17 24.52 -91.37
CA SER A 2 58.06 25.38 -90.55
C SER A 2 59.46 24.77 -90.28
N THR A 3 60.57 25.13 -90.96
CA THR A 3 61.17 26.42 -91.39
C THR A 3 61.60 27.33 -90.23
N LYS A 4 62.92 27.43 -89.97
CA LYS A 4 63.72 28.67 -89.79
C LYS A 4 65.16 28.33 -89.33
N MET A 5 66.13 28.65 -90.21
CA MET A 5 67.19 29.67 -90.06
C MET A 5 68.44 29.21 -89.28
N PHE A 6 69.59 28.97 -89.91
CA PHE A 6 70.60 29.91 -90.46
C PHE A 6 71.18 30.93 -89.45
N ASN A 7 72.47 30.74 -89.11
CA ASN A 7 73.55 31.75 -89.21
C ASN A 7 74.89 31.05 -88.92
N LYS A 8 75.82 30.95 -89.88
CA LYS A 8 76.86 31.93 -90.27
C LYS A 8 77.74 32.39 -89.11
N LYS A 9 79.05 32.08 -89.20
CA LYS A 9 80.17 33.04 -89.26
C LYS A 9 81.46 32.25 -89.60
N THR A 10 82.08 32.49 -90.75
CA THR A 10 83.20 33.45 -90.97
C THR A 10 84.54 32.76 -90.66
N ALA A 11 85.28 32.27 -91.65
CA ALA A 11 86.15 33.02 -92.58
C ALA A 11 87.32 33.72 -91.89
N MET A 12 88.54 33.36 -92.27
CA MET A 12 89.69 34.24 -92.57
C MET A 12 90.94 33.35 -92.61
N VAL A 13 91.69 33.29 -93.73
CA VAL A 13 92.77 34.25 -94.11
C VAL A 13 93.90 34.13 -93.08
N ALA A 14 95.17 33.90 -93.38
CA ALA A 14 96.04 34.11 -94.53
C ALA A 14 97.11 32.98 -94.46
N GLY A 15 97.88 32.63 -95.49
CA GLY A 15 98.65 33.54 -96.32
C GLY A 15 99.89 34.02 -95.55
N THR A 16 100.98 33.27 -95.67
CA THR A 16 102.41 33.70 -95.69
C THR A 16 103.19 32.39 -95.89
N ALA A 17 103.70 32.03 -97.07
CA ALA A 17 104.72 32.77 -97.80
C ALA A 17 105.78 33.36 -96.85
N LEU A 18 106.58 32.46 -96.30
CA LEU A 18 108.02 32.63 -96.06
C LEU A 18 108.60 31.37 -96.72
N THR A 19 109.00 31.31 -98.00
CA THR A 19 109.75 32.31 -98.78
C THR A 19 110.77 33.05 -97.93
N ALA A 20 111.54 32.29 -97.13
CA ALA A 20 112.99 32.44 -97.18
C ALA A 20 113.43 31.53 -98.35
N GLY A 21 113.55 32.03 -99.58
CA GLY A 21 114.20 33.30 -99.90
C GLY A 21 115.72 33.17 -99.81
N LEU A 22 116.25 31.96 -100.01
CA LEU A 22 117.46 31.72 -100.80
C LEU A 22 116.96 30.77 -101.92
N ALA A 23 116.36 31.23 -103.02
CA ALA A 23 117.05 31.99 -104.06
C ALA A 23 118.56 31.74 -104.10
N VAL A 24 118.99 30.48 -104.10
CA VAL A 24 119.96 30.13 -105.13
C VAL A 24 119.08 29.95 -106.35
N GLY A 25 119.10 30.97 -107.20
CA GLY A 25 118.34 30.97 -108.43
C GLY A 25 118.67 29.73 -109.24
N ALA A 26 118.01 29.59 -110.38
CA ALA A 26 118.75 29.09 -111.51
C ALA A 26 120.08 29.87 -111.54
N MET A 27 121.16 29.30 -110.98
CA MET A 27 122.39 29.25 -111.73
C MET A 27 121.99 28.42 -112.95
N GLN A 28 121.32 29.12 -113.89
CA GLN A 28 121.75 29.09 -115.27
C GLN A 28 123.24 28.90 -115.18
N ALA A 29 123.73 27.83 -115.79
CA ALA A 29 125.06 27.84 -116.31
C ALA A 29 125.22 29.21 -116.97
N GLN A 30 125.69 30.21 -116.23
CA GLN A 30 126.46 31.27 -116.82
C GLN A 30 127.56 30.45 -117.42
N ASN A 31 127.51 30.40 -118.75
CA ASN A 31 128.53 29.81 -119.59
C ASN A 31 129.85 30.44 -119.13
N VAL A 32 130.42 29.85 -118.08
CA VAL A 32 131.84 29.75 -117.87
C VAL A 32 132.26 28.96 -119.09
N GLN A 33 132.54 29.72 -120.13
CA GLN A 33 132.93 29.21 -121.43
C GLN A 33 134.18 28.39 -121.12
N THR A 34 134.01 27.07 -121.10
CA THR A 34 135.09 26.12 -120.90
C THR A 34 136.09 26.39 -122.00
N VAL A 35 137.18 27.10 -121.69
CA VAL A 35 138.28 27.27 -122.63
C VAL A 35 139.00 25.94 -122.64
N HIS A 36 138.67 25.09 -123.60
CA HIS A 36 139.49 23.92 -123.89
C HIS A 36 140.88 24.39 -124.26
N ALA A 37 141.90 23.84 -123.60
CA ALA A 37 143.27 24.09 -123.96
C ALA A 37 143.55 23.40 -125.31
N ASP A 38 143.56 24.16 -126.41
CA ASP A 38 144.05 23.69 -127.71
C ASP A 38 145.59 23.63 -127.71
N THR A 39 146.11 22.57 -128.33
CA THR A 39 147.54 22.23 -128.45
C THR A 39 148.28 23.26 -129.31
N VAL A 40 149.39 23.84 -128.84
CA VAL A 40 150.21 24.73 -129.67
C VAL A 40 151.20 23.92 -130.52
N ASN A 41 151.21 24.19 -131.83
CA ASN A 41 151.87 23.43 -132.91
C ASN A 41 153.41 23.58 -132.97
N ASP A 42 154.02 22.53 -133.52
CA ASP A 42 155.46 22.30 -133.82
C ASP A 42 155.92 23.02 -135.10
N PRO A 43 157.09 23.70 -135.13
CA PRO A 43 157.69 24.03 -136.43
C PRO A 43 159.22 23.81 -136.58
N GLN A 44 159.57 23.35 -137.78
CA GLN A 44 160.90 23.09 -138.33
C GLN A 44 161.81 24.33 -138.39
N GLU A 45 163.12 24.04 -138.51
CA GLU A 45 164.28 24.93 -138.61
C GLU A 45 164.00 26.33 -139.23
N ASN A 46 164.26 27.37 -138.43
CA ASN A 46 164.16 28.83 -138.66
C ASN A 46 162.81 29.54 -138.36
N GLN A 47 162.52 29.84 -137.08
CA GLN A 47 161.64 30.97 -136.68
C GLN A 47 162.14 31.71 -135.42
N SER A 48 161.72 32.97 -135.26
CA SER A 48 162.34 34.04 -134.44
C SER A 48 161.66 34.27 -133.06
N PRO A 49 162.39 34.76 -132.03
CA PRO A 49 161.99 34.81 -130.60
C PRO A 49 160.66 35.43 -130.14
N GLN A 50 159.80 36.00 -131.00
CA GLN A 50 158.56 36.69 -130.57
C GLN A 50 157.38 35.74 -130.33
N ASP A 51 157.38 34.55 -130.96
CA ASP A 51 156.24 33.62 -130.90
C ASP A 51 156.18 32.79 -129.60
N VAL A 52 157.26 32.77 -128.81
CA VAL A 52 157.36 31.95 -127.60
C VAL A 52 156.69 32.62 -126.37
N GLN A 53 156.53 33.94 -126.36
CA GLN A 53 156.08 34.68 -125.17
C GLN A 53 154.53 34.70 -125.00
N THR A 54 153.77 34.59 -126.08
CA THR A 54 152.29 34.69 -126.07
C THR A 54 151.62 33.44 -125.46
N ASN A 55 152.24 32.26 -125.59
CA ASN A 55 151.64 31.00 -125.16
C ASN A 55 151.60 30.79 -123.64
N VAL A 56 152.52 31.40 -122.89
CA VAL A 56 152.58 31.26 -121.42
C VAL A 56 151.45 32.01 -120.74
N GLN A 57 151.03 33.15 -121.31
CA GLN A 57 150.05 34.04 -120.69
C GLN A 57 148.62 33.45 -120.73
N GLN A 58 148.27 32.79 -121.84
CA GLN A 58 146.96 32.15 -122.04
C GLN A 58 146.70 31.00 -121.03
N ALA A 59 147.74 30.25 -120.65
CA ALA A 59 147.59 29.10 -119.78
C ALA A 59 147.35 29.48 -118.30
N GLN A 60 147.75 30.68 -117.88
CA GLN A 60 147.64 31.14 -116.48
C GLN A 60 146.22 31.57 -116.11
N GLU A 61 145.49 32.18 -117.04
CA GLU A 61 144.11 32.65 -116.81
C GLU A 61 143.13 31.48 -116.65
N ASN A 62 143.31 30.39 -117.39
CA ASN A 62 142.44 29.21 -117.36
C ASN A 62 142.44 28.49 -115.99
N TYR A 63 143.57 28.44 -115.28
CA TYR A 63 143.66 27.79 -113.96
C TYR A 63 142.87 28.55 -112.88
N ASN A 64 142.97 29.89 -112.86
CA ASN A 64 142.33 30.70 -111.83
C ASN A 64 140.80 30.63 -111.90
N HIS A 65 140.25 30.61 -113.11
CA HIS A 65 138.80 30.52 -113.31
C HIS A 65 138.23 29.19 -112.80
N GLN A 66 138.93 28.08 -113.09
CA GLN A 66 138.48 26.75 -112.70
C GLN A 66 138.50 26.53 -111.17
N LYS A 67 139.33 27.28 -110.42
CA LYS A 67 139.42 27.19 -108.96
C LYS A 67 138.20 27.79 -108.25
N GLU A 68 137.63 28.85 -108.82
CA GLU A 68 136.47 29.55 -108.26
C GLU A 68 135.19 28.71 -108.39
N VAL A 69 135.08 27.95 -109.49
CA VAL A 69 133.99 26.99 -109.74
C VAL A 69 133.90 25.91 -108.65
N VAL A 70 135.03 25.35 -108.24
CA VAL A 70 135.08 24.29 -107.20
C VAL A 70 134.61 24.79 -105.83
N ASN A 71 134.99 26.01 -105.45
CA ASN A 71 134.63 26.55 -104.13
C ASN A 71 133.12 26.80 -103.96
N ASN A 72 132.45 27.31 -105.00
CA ASN A 72 131.01 27.54 -104.97
C ASN A 72 130.21 26.23 -104.88
N LEU A 73 130.59 25.22 -105.65
CA LEU A 73 129.97 23.89 -105.61
C LEU A 73 130.08 23.22 -104.23
N SER A 74 131.17 23.45 -103.48
CA SER A 74 131.36 22.90 -102.13
C SER A 74 130.34 23.45 -101.12
N SER A 75 130.05 24.76 -101.18
CA SER A 75 129.07 25.39 -100.28
C SER A 75 127.62 24.94 -100.58
N GLU A 76 127.30 24.72 -101.85
CA GLU A 76 126.00 24.19 -102.28
C GLU A 76 125.76 22.74 -101.82
N ALA A 77 126.79 21.88 -101.92
CA ALA A 77 126.71 20.50 -101.44
C ALA A 77 126.45 20.41 -99.92
N GLN A 78 127.06 21.30 -99.14
CA GLN A 78 126.88 21.33 -97.68
C GLN A 78 125.46 21.77 -97.27
N SER A 79 124.87 22.74 -98.00
CA SER A 79 123.48 23.17 -97.78
C SER A 79 122.46 22.09 -98.15
N ALA A 80 122.71 21.32 -99.22
CA ALA A 80 121.85 20.20 -99.62
C ALA A 80 121.78 19.11 -98.53
N ASN A 81 122.90 18.80 -97.87
CA ASN A 81 122.95 17.81 -96.78
C ASN A 81 122.14 18.23 -95.54
N ASN A 82 122.17 19.52 -95.17
CA ASN A 82 121.37 20.01 -94.03
C ASN A 82 119.86 19.88 -94.28
N VAL A 83 119.42 20.15 -95.51
CA VAL A 83 118.00 19.99 -95.92
C VAL A 83 117.58 18.51 -95.92
N LEU A 84 118.48 17.60 -96.31
CA LEU A 84 118.25 16.17 -96.27
C LEU A 84 118.01 15.66 -94.83
N SER A 85 118.81 16.10 -93.86
CA SER A 85 118.64 15.71 -92.45
C SER A 85 117.30 16.18 -91.86
N GLN A 86 116.84 17.38 -92.21
CA GLN A 86 115.53 17.89 -91.76
C GLN A 86 114.35 17.10 -92.36
N SER A 87 114.46 16.69 -93.62
CA SER A 87 113.44 15.85 -94.27
C SER A 87 113.37 14.46 -93.63
N LYS A 88 114.52 13.88 -93.25
CA LYS A 88 114.57 12.61 -92.51
C LYS A 88 113.87 12.69 -91.14
N ALA A 89 114.07 13.77 -90.39
CA ALA A 89 113.41 13.96 -89.10
C ALA A 89 111.86 14.04 -89.23
N LYS A 90 111.36 14.67 -90.30
CA LYS A 90 109.91 14.71 -90.61
C LYS A 90 109.36 13.32 -90.97
N LEU A 91 110.10 12.54 -91.75
CA LEU A 91 109.74 11.17 -92.07
C LEU A 91 109.67 10.29 -90.81
N ASP A 92 110.63 10.44 -89.89
CA ASP A 92 110.63 9.70 -88.63
C ASP A 92 109.42 10.07 -87.75
N GLN A 93 109.06 11.35 -87.67
CA GLN A 93 107.88 11.81 -86.94
C GLN A 93 106.58 11.31 -87.56
N ALA A 94 106.45 11.34 -88.89
CA ALA A 94 105.28 10.81 -89.59
C ALA A 94 105.15 9.29 -89.39
N THR A 95 106.27 8.57 -89.43
CA THR A 95 106.34 7.12 -89.16
C THR A 95 105.95 6.81 -87.70
N GLN A 96 106.40 7.61 -86.73
CA GLN A 96 106.03 7.43 -85.33
C GLN A 96 104.54 7.70 -85.08
N ASN A 97 103.93 8.67 -85.77
CA ASN A 97 102.50 8.95 -85.68
C ASN A 97 101.66 7.77 -86.21
N VAL A 98 102.05 7.20 -87.36
CA VAL A 98 101.43 5.97 -87.89
C VAL A 98 101.56 4.83 -86.89
N ASN A 99 102.76 4.59 -86.35
CA ASN A 99 102.99 3.52 -85.37
C ASN A 99 102.16 3.69 -84.09
N ASN A 100 101.95 4.93 -83.62
CA ASN A 100 101.14 5.20 -82.44
C ASN A 100 99.65 4.94 -82.69
N LEU A 101 99.12 5.35 -83.85
CA LEU A 101 97.73 5.07 -84.22
C LEU A 101 97.52 3.57 -84.48
N GLN A 102 98.49 2.88 -85.08
CA GLN A 102 98.41 1.43 -85.35
C GLN A 102 98.39 0.56 -84.08
N LYS A 103 98.74 1.09 -82.90
CA LYS A 103 98.60 0.37 -81.61
C LYS A 103 97.15 0.03 -81.29
N ASP A 104 96.22 0.86 -81.75
CA ASP A 104 94.77 0.67 -81.53
C ASP A 104 94.10 -0.11 -82.69
N GLY A 105 94.89 -0.50 -83.70
CA GLY A 105 94.48 -1.29 -84.86
C GLY A 105 95.06 -0.75 -86.16
N ASN A 106 95.52 -1.64 -87.05
CA ASN A 106 95.85 -1.23 -88.41
C ASN A 106 94.57 -0.97 -89.25
N VAL A 107 94.72 -0.54 -90.51
CA VAL A 107 93.59 -0.18 -91.37
C VAL A 107 92.60 -1.34 -91.54
N GLU A 108 93.11 -2.55 -91.78
CA GLU A 108 92.29 -3.74 -92.00
C GLU A 108 91.57 -4.17 -90.71
N GLN A 109 92.27 -4.14 -89.57
CA GLN A 109 91.70 -4.43 -88.26
C GLN A 109 90.62 -3.41 -87.86
N THR A 110 90.85 -2.12 -88.11
CA THR A 110 89.87 -1.06 -87.82
C THR A 110 88.64 -1.18 -88.72
N GLN A 111 88.82 -1.54 -90.00
CA GLN A 111 87.71 -1.79 -90.92
C GLN A 111 86.87 -3.01 -90.49
N ALA A 112 87.51 -4.07 -90.00
CA ALA A 112 86.84 -5.24 -89.44
C ALA A 112 86.09 -4.91 -88.13
N GLN A 113 86.68 -4.09 -87.26
CA GLN A 113 86.02 -3.58 -86.04
C GLN A 113 84.77 -2.76 -86.39
N ILE A 114 84.81 -1.90 -87.40
CA ILE A 114 83.65 -1.15 -87.90
C ILE A 114 82.56 -2.09 -88.40
N ALA A 115 82.90 -3.07 -89.25
CA ALA A 115 81.94 -4.02 -89.79
C ALA A 115 81.27 -4.87 -88.69
N ASN A 116 82.04 -5.30 -87.69
CA ASN A 116 81.50 -6.01 -86.53
C ASN A 116 80.62 -5.11 -85.68
N GLN A 117 81.03 -3.87 -85.41
CA GLN A 117 80.26 -2.93 -84.61
C GLN A 117 78.96 -2.50 -85.32
N GLN A 118 78.93 -2.45 -86.67
CA GLN A 118 77.69 -2.26 -87.43
C GLN A 118 76.70 -3.39 -87.22
N LYS A 119 77.15 -4.65 -87.17
CA LYS A 119 76.30 -5.80 -86.82
C LYS A 119 75.78 -5.70 -85.38
N VAL A 120 76.64 -5.27 -84.45
CA VAL A 120 76.23 -5.03 -83.04
C VAL A 120 75.14 -3.95 -82.98
N VAL A 121 75.27 -2.85 -83.72
CA VAL A 121 74.24 -1.81 -83.78
C VAL A 121 72.93 -2.37 -84.33
N ALA A 122 72.95 -3.06 -85.46
CA ALA A 122 71.75 -3.63 -86.08
C ALA A 122 71.02 -4.63 -85.15
N ASN A 123 71.77 -5.55 -84.52
CA ASN A 123 71.20 -6.50 -83.57
C ASN A 123 70.62 -5.81 -82.33
N THR A 124 71.28 -4.77 -81.83
CA THR A 124 70.82 -4.00 -80.66
C THR A 124 69.58 -3.16 -80.98
N GLU A 125 69.48 -2.61 -82.19
CA GLU A 125 68.29 -1.90 -82.68
C GLU A 125 67.09 -2.84 -82.81
N GLN A 126 67.31 -4.05 -83.36
CA GLN A 126 66.26 -5.07 -83.43
C GLN A 126 65.78 -5.49 -82.03
N ALA A 127 66.70 -5.73 -81.10
CA ALA A 127 66.34 -6.06 -79.71
C ALA A 127 65.57 -4.92 -79.02
N SER A 128 65.93 -3.65 -79.27
CA SER A 128 65.22 -2.49 -78.73
C SER A 128 63.82 -2.33 -79.31
N GLN A 129 63.63 -2.64 -80.59
CA GLN A 129 62.31 -2.65 -81.23
C GLN A 129 61.42 -3.76 -80.67
N GLU A 130 61.95 -4.96 -80.46
CA GLU A 130 61.18 -6.07 -79.88
C GLU A 130 60.77 -5.75 -78.43
N ALA A 131 61.69 -5.25 -77.59
CA ALA A 131 61.37 -4.83 -76.22
C ALA A 131 60.29 -3.73 -76.17
N SER A 132 60.33 -2.77 -77.11
CA SER A 132 59.30 -1.72 -77.21
C SER A 132 57.95 -2.30 -77.66
N ARG A 133 57.96 -3.29 -78.55
CA ARG A 133 56.74 -3.97 -79.02
C ARG A 133 56.12 -4.84 -77.93
N GLU A 134 56.93 -5.57 -77.16
CA GLU A 134 56.47 -6.34 -76.00
C GLU A 134 55.82 -5.43 -74.95
N ALA A 135 56.46 -4.30 -74.60
CA ALA A 135 55.87 -3.31 -73.70
C ALA A 135 54.54 -2.74 -74.24
N SER A 136 54.46 -2.41 -75.52
CA SER A 136 53.23 -1.90 -76.14
C SER A 136 52.11 -2.95 -76.21
N ASN A 137 52.45 -4.21 -76.46
CA ASN A 137 51.46 -5.30 -76.51
C ASN A 137 50.92 -5.64 -75.11
N HIS A 138 51.77 -5.59 -74.10
CA HIS A 138 51.38 -5.85 -72.70
C HIS A 138 50.43 -4.79 -72.14
N GLN A 139 50.47 -3.56 -72.68
CA GLN A 139 49.55 -2.47 -72.31
C GLN A 139 48.07 -2.83 -72.54
N ALA A 140 47.78 -3.69 -73.52
CA ALA A 140 46.42 -4.19 -73.75
C ALA A 140 45.94 -5.10 -72.61
N GLN A 141 46.85 -5.89 -72.02
CA GLN A 141 46.55 -6.74 -70.87
C GLN A 141 46.27 -5.90 -69.61
N VAL A 142 47.04 -4.81 -69.40
CA VAL A 142 46.78 -3.83 -68.33
C VAL A 142 45.37 -3.25 -68.46
N THR A 143 44.99 -2.86 -69.68
CA THR A 143 43.68 -2.28 -69.96
C THR A 143 42.54 -3.27 -69.69
N SER A 144 42.69 -4.52 -70.13
CA SER A 144 41.71 -5.58 -69.87
C SER A 144 41.59 -5.90 -68.37
N ALA A 145 42.71 -6.02 -67.65
CA ALA A 145 42.70 -6.28 -66.22
C ALA A 145 42.03 -5.14 -65.43
N LYS A 146 42.19 -3.89 -65.89
CA LYS A 146 41.51 -2.74 -65.29
C LYS A 146 40.00 -2.77 -65.52
N GLN A 147 39.56 -3.08 -66.74
CA GLN A 147 38.13 -3.22 -67.06
C GLN A 147 37.48 -4.33 -66.22
N ASP A 148 38.13 -5.49 -66.08
CA ASP A 148 37.68 -6.59 -65.23
C ASP A 148 37.52 -6.17 -63.76
N TYR A 149 38.49 -5.42 -63.22
CA TYR A 149 38.44 -4.89 -61.86
C TYR A 149 37.29 -3.91 -61.68
N ASP A 150 37.15 -2.92 -62.58
CA ASP A 150 36.09 -1.91 -62.52
C ASP A 150 34.69 -2.57 -62.62
N GLN A 151 34.53 -3.58 -63.48
CA GLN A 151 33.29 -4.35 -63.60
C GLN A 151 32.96 -5.13 -62.33
N ALA A 152 33.96 -5.80 -61.72
CA ALA A 152 33.78 -6.52 -60.47
C ALA A 152 33.37 -5.58 -59.33
N VAL A 153 33.97 -4.38 -59.26
CA VAL A 153 33.62 -3.34 -58.27
C VAL A 153 32.16 -2.89 -58.45
N SER A 154 31.72 -2.65 -59.69
CA SER A 154 30.33 -2.27 -59.98
C SER A 154 29.35 -3.35 -59.50
N GLN A 155 29.60 -4.61 -59.85
CA GLN A 155 28.74 -5.74 -59.45
C GLN A 155 28.66 -5.88 -57.91
N ARG A 156 29.79 -5.72 -57.22
CA ARG A 156 29.84 -5.74 -55.75
C ARG A 156 29.00 -4.60 -55.16
N ASN A 157 29.10 -3.39 -55.72
CA ASN A 157 28.36 -2.23 -55.22
C ASN A 157 26.84 -2.37 -55.45
N ASP A 158 26.42 -2.89 -56.61
CA ASP A 158 25.01 -3.19 -56.89
C ASP A 158 24.47 -4.24 -55.90
N GLN A 159 25.29 -5.26 -55.60
CA GLN A 159 24.94 -6.28 -54.61
C GLN A 159 24.84 -5.69 -53.20
N ALA A 160 25.70 -4.75 -52.81
CA ALA A 160 25.61 -4.07 -51.52
C ALA A 160 24.29 -3.30 -51.36
N GLY A 161 23.77 -2.70 -52.44
CA GLY A 161 22.45 -2.08 -52.47
C GLY A 161 21.32 -3.08 -52.18
N LYS A 162 21.37 -4.28 -52.79
CA LYS A 162 20.41 -5.36 -52.53
C LYS A 162 20.48 -5.88 -51.09
N THR A 163 21.69 -6.07 -50.56
CA THR A 163 21.91 -6.50 -49.17
C THR A 163 21.30 -5.50 -48.18
N ASN A 164 21.54 -4.20 -48.37
CA ASN A 164 20.96 -3.16 -47.53
C ASN A 164 19.42 -3.14 -47.60
N ALA A 165 18.83 -3.34 -48.78
CA ALA A 165 17.39 -3.40 -48.95
C ALA A 165 16.80 -4.65 -48.26
N ALA A 166 17.47 -5.79 -48.34
CA ALA A 166 17.06 -7.01 -47.64
C ALA A 166 17.13 -6.87 -46.11
N ASP A 167 18.19 -6.25 -45.59
CA ASP A 167 18.33 -5.92 -44.16
C ASP A 167 17.22 -4.98 -43.68
N ALA A 168 16.90 -3.94 -44.46
CA ALA A 168 15.80 -3.03 -44.15
C ALA A 168 14.45 -3.75 -44.10
N ALA A 169 14.18 -4.64 -45.07
CA ALA A 169 12.95 -5.44 -45.10
C ALA A 169 12.86 -6.40 -43.89
N ALA A 170 13.98 -7.03 -43.49
CA ALA A 170 14.01 -7.90 -42.31
C ALA A 170 13.75 -7.10 -41.02
N LYS A 171 14.34 -5.90 -40.88
CA LYS A 171 14.08 -5.00 -39.73
C LYS A 171 12.63 -4.54 -39.66
N GLU A 172 12.03 -4.19 -40.80
CA GLU A 172 10.61 -3.80 -40.85
C GLU A 172 9.72 -4.98 -40.40
N ALA A 173 9.95 -6.18 -40.91
CA ALA A 173 9.21 -7.37 -40.51
C ALA A 173 9.37 -7.67 -39.00
N GLN A 174 10.59 -7.55 -38.47
CA GLN A 174 10.85 -7.73 -37.04
C GLN A 174 10.09 -6.72 -36.16
N SER A 175 9.92 -5.48 -36.62
CA SER A 175 9.24 -4.43 -35.87
C SER A 175 7.74 -4.67 -35.67
N LYS A 176 7.13 -5.55 -36.49
CA LYS A 176 5.70 -5.92 -36.41
C LYS A 176 5.43 -6.96 -35.30
N ILE A 177 6.47 -7.61 -34.76
CA ILE A 177 6.36 -8.61 -33.70
C ILE A 177 6.26 -7.88 -32.35
N ASP A 178 5.13 -8.01 -31.65
CA ASP A 178 4.86 -7.32 -30.38
C ASP A 178 4.66 -8.34 -29.24
N GLN A 179 5.77 -8.75 -28.63
CA GLN A 179 5.74 -9.73 -27.53
C GLN A 179 5.01 -9.20 -26.28
N ASN A 180 5.05 -7.89 -26.04
CA ASN A 180 4.43 -7.27 -24.87
C ASN A 180 2.90 -7.35 -24.92
N LYS A 181 2.31 -7.20 -26.11
CA LYS A 181 0.85 -7.34 -26.31
C LYS A 181 0.36 -8.76 -26.00
N GLY A 182 1.15 -9.79 -26.30
CA GLY A 182 0.82 -11.18 -25.96
C GLY A 182 0.71 -11.41 -24.44
N ASP A 183 1.66 -10.87 -23.68
CA ASP A 183 1.66 -10.96 -22.22
C ASP A 183 0.47 -10.21 -21.60
N GLN A 184 0.15 -9.02 -22.12
CA GLN A 184 -1.01 -8.24 -21.67
C GLN A 184 -2.33 -8.99 -21.91
N LEU A 185 -2.51 -9.56 -23.11
CA LEU A 185 -3.72 -10.33 -23.44
C LEU A 185 -3.83 -11.62 -22.61
N THR A 186 -2.70 -12.26 -22.30
CA THR A 186 -2.67 -13.42 -21.41
C THR A 186 -3.08 -13.04 -19.99
N LYS A 187 -2.58 -11.92 -19.45
CA LYS A 187 -3.00 -11.40 -18.14
C LYS A 187 -4.49 -11.04 -18.13
N ALA A 188 -5.01 -10.41 -19.19
CA ALA A 188 -6.43 -10.08 -19.30
C ALA A 188 -7.31 -11.34 -19.33
N TYR A 189 -6.91 -12.38 -20.06
CA TYR A 189 -7.59 -13.68 -20.06
C TYR A 189 -7.63 -14.31 -18.66
N THR A 190 -6.49 -14.38 -17.97
CA THR A 190 -6.42 -14.95 -16.61
C THR A 190 -7.26 -14.15 -15.61
N ALA A 191 -7.22 -12.81 -15.69
CA ALA A 191 -8.04 -11.96 -14.83
C ALA A 191 -9.54 -12.20 -15.06
N ALA A 192 -9.98 -12.32 -16.31
CA ALA A 192 -11.36 -12.63 -16.66
C ALA A 192 -11.77 -14.04 -16.18
N GLN A 193 -10.87 -15.03 -16.25
CA GLN A 193 -11.13 -16.38 -15.72
C GLN A 193 -11.35 -16.36 -14.21
N ASN A 194 -10.47 -15.69 -13.46
CA ASN A 194 -10.58 -15.60 -12.01
C ASN A 194 -11.88 -14.91 -11.57
N LYS A 195 -12.30 -13.89 -12.32
CA LYS A 195 -13.57 -13.18 -12.12
C LYS A 195 -14.78 -14.11 -12.27
N VAL A 196 -14.82 -14.90 -13.35
CA VAL A 196 -15.86 -15.94 -13.56
C VAL A 196 -15.90 -16.93 -12.40
N ASP A 197 -14.74 -17.40 -11.94
CA ASP A 197 -14.68 -18.38 -10.85
C ASP A 197 -15.20 -17.77 -9.53
N GLN A 198 -14.84 -16.51 -9.25
CA GLN A 198 -15.32 -15.78 -8.08
C GLN A 198 -16.83 -15.55 -8.12
N ASP A 199 -17.37 -15.10 -9.25
CA ASP A 199 -18.80 -14.85 -9.38
C ASP A 199 -19.64 -16.13 -9.38
N MET A 200 -19.08 -17.24 -9.85
CA MET A 200 -19.70 -18.55 -9.69
C MET A 200 -19.79 -18.96 -8.22
N GLN A 201 -18.75 -18.70 -7.42
CA GLN A 201 -18.80 -18.94 -5.97
C GLN A 201 -19.83 -18.03 -5.29
N ASN A 202 -19.87 -16.74 -5.63
CA ASN A 202 -20.85 -15.79 -5.12
C ASN A 202 -22.29 -16.23 -5.43
N ALA A 203 -22.56 -16.67 -6.66
CA ALA A 203 -23.88 -17.17 -7.06
C ALA A 203 -24.27 -18.44 -6.30
N ASN A 204 -23.33 -19.36 -6.09
CA ASN A 204 -23.58 -20.58 -5.30
C ASN A 204 -23.87 -20.26 -3.83
N GLN A 205 -23.13 -19.33 -3.23
CA GLN A 205 -23.35 -18.90 -1.85
C GLN A 205 -24.71 -18.20 -1.69
N ALA A 206 -25.06 -17.28 -2.59
CA ALA A 206 -26.37 -16.62 -2.58
C ALA A 206 -27.52 -17.63 -2.72
N ASN A 207 -27.37 -18.63 -3.59
CA ASN A 207 -28.35 -19.70 -3.73
C ASN A 207 -28.47 -20.58 -2.48
N TYR A 208 -27.35 -20.84 -1.80
CA TYR A 208 -27.35 -21.59 -0.55
C TYR A 208 -28.06 -20.83 0.57
N GLN A 209 -27.79 -19.53 0.73
CA GLN A 209 -28.47 -18.70 1.72
C GLN A 209 -29.97 -18.61 1.45
N LEU A 210 -30.35 -18.38 0.18
CA LEU A 210 -31.75 -18.36 -0.24
C LEU A 210 -32.50 -19.64 0.18
N LYS A 211 -31.87 -20.81 0.02
CA LYS A 211 -32.46 -22.10 0.42
C LYS A 211 -32.60 -22.23 1.93
N GLN A 212 -31.61 -21.78 2.70
CA GLN A 212 -31.69 -21.79 4.16
C GLN A 212 -32.83 -20.90 4.65
N ASP A 213 -32.92 -19.67 4.15
CA ASP A 213 -33.93 -18.70 4.57
C ASP A 213 -35.34 -19.14 4.13
N GLN A 214 -35.46 -19.78 2.96
CA GLN A 214 -36.70 -20.43 2.53
C GLN A 214 -37.13 -21.55 3.48
N SER A 215 -36.19 -22.39 3.95
CA SER A 215 -36.47 -23.45 4.92
C SER A 215 -36.91 -22.86 6.26
N ALA A 216 -36.19 -21.87 6.78
CA ALA A 216 -36.51 -21.21 8.04
C ALA A 216 -37.88 -20.52 8.01
N LEU A 217 -38.25 -19.89 6.88
CA LEU A 217 -39.57 -19.30 6.67
C LEU A 217 -40.66 -20.37 6.68
N THR A 218 -40.42 -21.50 6.02
CA THR A 218 -41.36 -22.64 5.98
C THR A 218 -41.59 -23.20 7.39
N ASP A 219 -40.52 -23.38 8.17
CA ASP A 219 -40.59 -23.84 9.56
C ASP A 219 -41.35 -22.87 10.47
N ALA A 220 -41.16 -21.56 10.28
CA ALA A 220 -41.90 -20.54 11.02
C ALA A 220 -43.40 -20.53 10.65
N GLN A 221 -43.71 -20.68 9.36
CA GLN A 221 -45.09 -20.78 8.86
C GLN A 221 -45.80 -22.02 9.41
N ALA A 222 -45.13 -23.17 9.48
CA ALA A 222 -45.68 -24.41 10.04
C ALA A 222 -46.06 -24.28 11.53
N LYS A 223 -45.42 -23.37 12.27
CA LYS A 223 -45.68 -23.12 13.71
C LYS A 223 -46.83 -22.13 13.96
N LEU A 224 -47.29 -21.42 12.93
CA LEU A 224 -48.31 -20.36 13.07
C LEU A 224 -49.66 -20.92 13.51
N GLU A 225 -50.17 -21.93 12.81
CA GLU A 225 -51.47 -22.53 13.09
C GLU A 225 -51.53 -23.18 14.50
N PRO A 226 -50.54 -23.98 14.94
CA PRO A 226 -50.48 -24.48 16.31
C PRO A 226 -50.50 -23.36 17.37
N ALA A 227 -49.76 -22.27 17.16
CA ALA A 227 -49.71 -21.15 18.10
C ALA A 227 -51.05 -20.39 18.17
N GLN A 228 -51.72 -20.19 17.03
CA GLN A 228 -53.07 -19.60 16.98
C GLN A 228 -54.08 -20.45 17.76
N LYS A 229 -54.03 -21.77 17.57
CA LYS A 229 -54.88 -22.70 18.31
C LYS A 229 -54.61 -22.64 19.81
N GLU A 230 -53.35 -22.60 20.21
CA GLU A 230 -52.98 -22.50 21.63
C GLU A 230 -53.53 -21.21 22.26
N VAL A 231 -53.38 -20.05 21.60
CA VAL A 231 -53.95 -18.78 22.10
C VAL A 231 -55.47 -18.89 22.27
N SER A 232 -56.19 -19.48 21.31
CA SER A 232 -57.63 -19.69 21.39
C SER A 232 -58.01 -20.59 22.58
N ASP A 233 -57.32 -21.72 22.76
CA ASP A 233 -57.55 -22.66 23.85
C ASP A 233 -57.28 -22.02 25.22
N LYS A 234 -56.20 -21.23 25.35
CA LYS A 234 -55.86 -20.53 26.60
C LYS A 234 -56.83 -19.38 26.90
N ASN A 235 -57.27 -18.64 25.88
CA ASN A 235 -58.27 -17.59 26.02
C ASN A 235 -59.60 -18.16 26.57
N GLY A 236 -60.06 -19.30 26.01
CA GLY A 236 -61.25 -19.99 26.51
C GLY A 236 -61.15 -20.36 28.00
N LYS A 237 -59.99 -20.87 28.43
CA LYS A 237 -59.72 -21.18 29.85
C LYS A 237 -59.68 -19.94 30.74
N MET A 238 -59.08 -18.85 30.27
CA MET A 238 -59.04 -17.57 30.99
C MET A 238 -60.44 -17.00 31.19
N VAL A 239 -61.27 -16.97 30.13
CA VAL A 239 -62.65 -16.49 30.20
C VAL A 239 -63.50 -17.34 31.16
N ALA A 240 -63.35 -18.67 31.12
CA ALA A 240 -64.03 -19.56 32.05
C ALA A 240 -63.60 -19.29 33.51
N ALA A 241 -62.29 -19.20 33.78
CA ALA A 241 -61.77 -18.93 35.12
C ALA A 241 -62.17 -17.54 35.64
N GLN A 242 -62.26 -16.53 34.75
CA GLN A 242 -62.77 -15.21 35.10
C GLN A 242 -64.23 -15.29 35.55
N LYS A 243 -65.08 -15.98 34.78
CA LYS A 243 -66.49 -16.17 35.13
C LYS A 243 -66.66 -16.86 36.48
N ASP A 244 -65.89 -17.92 36.74
CA ASP A 244 -65.93 -18.65 38.01
C ASP A 244 -65.49 -17.77 39.19
N ASN A 245 -64.45 -16.95 38.99
CA ASN A 245 -63.99 -15.98 39.97
C ASN A 245 -65.06 -14.92 40.26
N ASP A 246 -65.65 -14.32 39.23
CA ASP A 246 -66.70 -13.31 39.38
C ASP A 246 -67.90 -13.85 40.17
N GLN A 247 -68.34 -15.08 39.83
CA GLN A 247 -69.41 -15.76 40.57
C GLN A 247 -69.03 -16.03 42.04
N ALA A 248 -67.79 -16.46 42.31
CA ALA A 248 -67.33 -16.71 43.66
C ALA A 248 -67.19 -15.43 44.50
N GLN A 249 -66.72 -14.33 43.90
CA GLN A 249 -66.64 -13.02 44.55
C GLN A 249 -68.03 -12.46 44.86
N GLN A 250 -68.98 -12.59 43.93
CA GLN A 250 -70.37 -12.18 44.15
C GLN A 250 -71.01 -12.97 45.29
N ALA A 251 -70.91 -14.31 45.27
CA ALA A 251 -71.47 -15.16 46.33
C ALA A 251 -70.87 -14.85 47.71
N LYS A 252 -69.55 -14.57 47.77
CA LYS A 252 -68.88 -14.11 48.99
C LYS A 252 -69.49 -12.79 49.50
N SER A 253 -69.67 -11.81 48.61
CA SER A 253 -70.23 -10.49 48.96
C SER A 253 -71.67 -10.62 49.47
N ASP A 254 -72.50 -11.41 48.79
CA ASP A 254 -73.89 -11.65 49.20
C ASP A 254 -73.96 -12.32 50.58
N GLN A 255 -73.10 -13.31 50.84
CA GLN A 255 -73.04 -13.99 52.13
C GLN A 255 -72.53 -13.06 53.25
N LEU A 256 -71.56 -12.19 52.96
CA LEU A 256 -71.08 -11.18 53.91
C LEU A 256 -72.18 -10.20 54.30
N ASN A 257 -73.01 -9.78 53.34
CA ASN A 257 -74.16 -8.91 53.60
C ASN A 257 -75.19 -9.61 54.51
N LYS A 258 -75.50 -10.89 54.25
CA LYS A 258 -76.39 -11.69 55.11
C LYS A 258 -75.85 -11.84 56.54
N VAL A 259 -74.56 -12.13 56.69
CA VAL A 259 -73.91 -12.21 58.01
C VAL A 259 -74.02 -10.87 58.73
N SER A 260 -73.74 -9.76 58.05
CA SER A 260 -73.76 -8.42 58.64
C SER A 260 -75.16 -8.02 59.11
N GLN A 261 -76.19 -8.22 58.28
CA GLN A 261 -77.60 -7.96 58.64
C GLN A 261 -78.04 -8.82 59.84
N LYS A 262 -77.72 -10.12 59.81
CA LYS A 262 -78.09 -11.04 60.89
C LYS A 262 -77.35 -10.73 62.20
N GLN A 263 -76.09 -10.31 62.12
CA GLN A 263 -75.30 -9.87 63.28
C GLN A 263 -75.92 -8.62 63.93
N VAL A 264 -76.29 -7.60 63.14
CA VAL A 264 -76.92 -6.38 63.66
C VAL A 264 -78.25 -6.70 64.36
N ALA A 265 -79.12 -7.48 63.71
CA ALA A 265 -80.40 -7.88 64.31
C ALA A 265 -80.18 -8.70 65.60
N TYR A 266 -79.19 -9.61 65.60
CA TYR A 266 -78.83 -10.38 66.79
C TYR A 266 -78.36 -9.47 67.93
N ASP A 267 -77.47 -8.51 67.65
CA ASP A 267 -76.90 -7.63 68.67
C ASP A 267 -77.95 -6.67 69.27
N GLN A 268 -78.92 -6.22 68.47
CA GLN A 268 -80.02 -5.37 68.91
C GLN A 268 -81.00 -6.08 69.86
N GLU A 269 -81.25 -7.37 69.65
CA GLU A 269 -82.25 -8.11 70.42
C GLU A 269 -81.64 -8.92 71.57
N TYR A 270 -80.48 -9.57 71.33
CA TYR A 270 -79.85 -10.52 72.25
C TYR A 270 -78.47 -10.07 72.75
N GLY A 271 -77.90 -9.00 72.19
CA GLY A 271 -76.61 -8.47 72.62
C GLY A 271 -76.65 -7.85 74.02
N GLN A 272 -75.48 -7.59 74.61
CA GLN A 272 -75.33 -7.03 75.97
C GLN A 272 -75.99 -5.65 76.16
N ASN A 273 -76.23 -4.94 75.07
CA ASN A 273 -76.92 -3.64 75.03
C ASN A 273 -78.26 -3.71 74.31
N GLY A 274 -78.67 -4.90 73.87
CA GLY A 274 -79.96 -5.15 73.24
C GLY A 274 -81.06 -5.45 74.26
N THR A 275 -82.26 -5.78 73.77
CA THR A 275 -83.45 -6.03 74.58
C THR A 275 -83.18 -7.00 75.74
N LEU A 276 -82.53 -8.15 75.48
CA LEU A 276 -82.15 -9.11 76.52
C LEU A 276 -81.22 -8.50 77.57
N GLY A 277 -80.14 -7.83 77.15
CA GLY A 277 -79.18 -7.21 78.07
C GLY A 277 -79.78 -6.07 78.90
N ILE A 278 -80.76 -5.34 78.36
CA ILE A 278 -81.51 -4.31 79.09
C ILE A 278 -82.42 -4.96 80.15
N LEU A 279 -83.17 -6.01 79.80
CA LEU A 279 -84.03 -6.74 80.74
C LEU A 279 -83.21 -7.42 81.86
N GLU A 280 -82.06 -8.02 81.53
CA GLU A 280 -81.14 -8.58 82.52
C GLU A 280 -80.59 -7.51 83.47
N LYS A 281 -80.28 -6.31 82.98
CA LYS A 281 -79.88 -5.17 83.82
C LYS A 281 -81.02 -4.70 84.72
N GLN A 282 -82.26 -4.68 84.23
CA GLN A 282 -83.44 -4.31 85.04
C GLN A 282 -83.67 -5.27 86.22
N VAL A 283 -83.46 -6.58 86.04
CA VAL A 283 -83.53 -7.56 87.14
C VAL A 283 -82.35 -7.38 88.11
N ALA A 284 -81.15 -7.08 87.60
CA ALA A 284 -79.95 -6.90 88.41
C ALA A 284 -79.94 -5.60 89.24
N GLN A 285 -80.70 -4.57 88.86
CA GLN A 285 -80.73 -3.24 89.50
C GLN A 285 -81.73 -3.09 90.66
N ASN A 286 -82.42 -4.16 91.08
CA ASN A 286 -83.20 -4.17 92.33
C ASN A 286 -82.33 -4.32 93.62
N GLY A 287 -81.01 -4.25 93.51
CA GLY A 287 -80.07 -4.13 94.63
C GLY A 287 -79.38 -2.77 94.64
N ASP A 288 -79.57 -2.00 95.72
CA ASP A 288 -79.10 -0.62 96.01
C ASP A 288 -79.80 0.54 95.28
N LEU A 289 -80.88 1.05 95.90
CA LEU A 289 -81.53 2.32 95.56
C LEU A 289 -80.58 3.50 95.86
N GLN A 290 -79.87 4.00 94.85
CA GLN A 290 -78.85 5.05 95.07
C GLN A 290 -79.43 6.42 95.47
N ASN A 291 -80.64 6.75 95.00
CA ASN A 291 -81.34 8.01 95.31
C ASN A 291 -82.54 7.78 96.24
N ALA A 292 -82.43 8.28 97.47
CA ALA A 292 -83.48 8.27 98.49
C ALA A 292 -83.47 9.62 99.24
N VAL A 293 -84.61 10.00 99.83
CA VAL A 293 -84.70 11.15 100.75
C VAL A 293 -84.95 10.58 102.15
N ASN A 294 -83.94 10.66 103.00
CA ASN A 294 -84.02 10.26 104.40
C ASN A 294 -84.76 11.35 105.17
N LEU A 295 -85.90 10.99 105.74
CA LEU A 295 -86.77 11.90 106.49
C LEU A 295 -86.24 12.03 107.93
N PRO A 296 -86.11 13.26 108.46
CA PRO A 296 -85.58 13.48 109.80
C PRO A 296 -86.66 13.53 110.88
N PHE A 297 -87.92 13.29 110.51
CA PHE A 297 -89.09 13.38 111.39
C PHE A 297 -89.93 12.10 111.29
N THR A 298 -90.73 11.88 112.32
CA THR A 298 -91.81 10.88 112.37
C THR A 298 -93.06 11.41 111.68
N LEU A 299 -94.03 10.52 111.41
CA LEU A 299 -95.30 10.90 110.81
C LEU A 299 -96.07 11.90 111.68
N ASP A 300 -96.08 11.72 113.00
CA ASP A 300 -96.76 12.62 113.95
C ASP A 300 -96.12 14.02 113.97
N GLU A 301 -94.78 14.11 113.93
CA GLU A 301 -94.05 15.38 113.84
C GLU A 301 -94.38 16.13 112.53
N LEU A 302 -94.46 15.42 111.40
CA LEU A 302 -94.85 16.00 110.11
C LEU A 302 -96.28 16.54 110.12
N ARG A 303 -97.23 15.80 110.73
CA ARG A 303 -98.64 16.21 110.84
C ARG A 303 -98.80 17.41 111.76
N ALA A 304 -98.04 17.48 112.86
CA ALA A 304 -98.01 18.64 113.74
C ALA A 304 -97.48 19.89 113.03
N ALA A 305 -96.42 19.75 112.23
CA ALA A 305 -95.79 20.85 111.49
C ALA A 305 -96.66 21.47 110.38
N TYR A 306 -97.80 20.85 110.03
CA TYR A 306 -98.79 21.40 109.10
C TYR A 306 -99.72 22.44 109.75
N THR A 307 -99.82 22.46 111.09
CA THR A 307 -100.75 23.37 111.80
C THR A 307 -100.17 24.79 111.98
N PRO A 308 -100.98 25.87 111.97
CA PRO A 308 -100.48 27.25 111.97
C PRO A 308 -99.75 27.71 113.25
N GLU A 309 -99.78 26.91 114.32
CA GLU A 309 -99.17 27.26 115.61
C GLU A 309 -97.66 26.98 115.56
N LYS A 310 -96.87 28.03 115.32
CA LYS A 310 -95.40 27.99 115.35
C LYS A 310 -94.90 27.84 116.80
N ASP A 311 -95.03 26.63 117.33
CA ASP A 311 -94.57 26.26 118.68
C ASP A 311 -93.13 25.69 118.68
N ALA A 312 -92.63 25.30 119.85
CA ALA A 312 -91.27 24.77 119.97
C ALA A 312 -91.04 23.46 119.18
N ASN A 313 -92.09 22.66 118.93
CA ASN A 313 -91.99 21.43 118.14
C ASN A 313 -91.91 21.74 116.64
N TRP A 314 -92.56 22.81 116.18
CA TRP A 314 -92.41 23.31 114.82
C TRP A 314 -90.97 23.76 114.53
N ASP A 315 -90.37 24.58 115.41
CA ASP A 315 -88.97 25.02 115.28
C ASP A 315 -87.98 23.84 115.24
N GLU A 316 -88.22 22.79 116.05
CA GLU A 316 -87.39 21.58 116.05
C GLU A 316 -87.51 20.80 114.73
N THR A 317 -88.72 20.67 114.18
CA THR A 317 -88.97 19.96 112.91
C THR A 317 -88.34 20.69 111.72
N VAL A 318 -88.42 22.03 111.72
CA VAL A 318 -87.74 22.89 110.74
C VAL A 318 -86.24 22.67 110.78
N LYS A 319 -85.63 22.75 111.98
CA LYS A 319 -84.19 22.54 112.13
C LYS A 319 -83.73 21.14 111.70
N LYS A 320 -84.46 20.09 112.08
CA LYS A 320 -84.23 18.72 111.63
C LYS A 320 -84.26 18.61 110.10
N SER A 321 -85.18 19.32 109.47
CA SER A 321 -85.33 19.35 108.01
C SER A 321 -84.20 20.11 107.32
N GLU A 322 -83.75 21.25 107.87
CA GLU A 322 -82.59 22.01 107.39
C GLU A 322 -81.30 21.18 107.44
N ASP A 323 -81.07 20.46 108.55
CA ASP A 323 -79.94 19.55 108.71
C ASP A 323 -80.00 18.40 107.69
N ALA A 324 -81.18 17.79 107.52
CA ALA A 324 -81.38 16.70 106.57
C ALA A 324 -81.26 17.15 105.11
N TYR A 325 -81.65 18.38 104.77
CA TYR A 325 -81.55 18.90 103.41
C TYR A 325 -80.08 19.01 102.95
N ASN A 326 -79.20 19.36 103.88
CA ASN A 326 -77.76 19.53 103.64
C ASN A 326 -76.93 18.26 103.88
N ALA A 327 -77.52 17.19 104.39
CA ALA A 327 -76.81 15.95 104.71
C ALA A 327 -76.33 15.20 103.45
N ASP A 328 -75.16 14.56 103.53
CA ASP A 328 -74.55 13.79 102.43
C ASP A 328 -75.44 12.65 101.92
N ASN A 329 -76.25 12.06 102.80
CA ASN A 329 -77.16 10.96 102.47
C ASN A 329 -78.43 11.43 101.72
N ASN A 330 -78.67 12.75 101.64
CA ASN A 330 -79.74 13.39 100.87
C ASN A 330 -79.18 14.22 99.70
N GLN A 331 -78.03 13.82 99.18
CA GLN A 331 -77.47 14.37 97.94
C GLN A 331 -77.81 13.46 96.76
N PHE A 332 -78.11 14.09 95.62
CA PHE A 332 -78.35 13.35 94.37
C PHE A 332 -77.13 12.51 94.00
N LYS A 333 -77.38 11.26 93.64
CA LYS A 333 -76.41 10.32 93.10
C LYS A 333 -76.77 9.97 91.68
N ARG A 334 -75.80 10.08 90.80
CA ARG A 334 -75.94 9.72 89.39
C ARG A 334 -76.20 8.22 89.23
N GLU A 335 -77.25 7.83 88.50
CA GLU A 335 -77.68 6.42 88.43
C GLU A 335 -76.91 5.58 87.40
N SER A 336 -76.61 6.12 86.22
CA SER A 336 -76.00 5.32 85.15
C SER A 336 -75.22 6.14 84.12
N LYS A 337 -74.42 5.45 83.29
CA LYS A 337 -73.79 6.04 82.10
C LYS A 337 -74.74 6.07 80.90
N ALA A 338 -75.82 5.30 80.91
CA ALA A 338 -76.84 5.40 79.88
C ALA A 338 -77.59 6.73 80.02
N ASP A 339 -77.99 7.10 81.24
CA ASP A 339 -78.71 8.34 81.56
C ASP A 339 -77.91 9.60 81.17
N ASP A 340 -76.58 9.55 81.23
CA ASP A 340 -75.70 10.64 80.77
C ASP A 340 -75.71 10.85 79.27
N ASN A 341 -75.97 9.79 78.50
CA ASN A 341 -75.96 9.85 77.04
C ASN A 341 -77.37 10.01 76.48
N GLU A 342 -78.40 9.61 77.24
CA GLU A 342 -79.78 9.76 76.85
C GLU A 342 -80.21 11.23 76.87
N GLN A 343 -80.63 11.73 75.73
CA GLN A 343 -81.15 13.08 75.54
C GLN A 343 -82.67 13.07 75.78
N VAL A 344 -83.12 13.93 76.69
CA VAL A 344 -84.51 14.14 77.10
C VAL A 344 -84.90 15.55 76.70
N ASP A 345 -85.99 15.67 75.94
CA ASP A 345 -86.66 16.95 75.71
C ASP A 345 -87.80 17.09 76.74
N PRO A 346 -87.66 17.95 77.78
CA PRO A 346 -88.72 18.15 78.77
C PRO A 346 -90.05 18.61 78.16
N LYS A 347 -90.02 19.17 76.93
CA LYS A 347 -91.21 19.55 76.16
C LYS A 347 -91.96 18.38 75.57
N ASN A 348 -91.26 17.32 75.20
CA ASN A 348 -91.81 16.20 74.45
C ASN A 348 -91.23 14.89 74.97
N LEU A 349 -91.55 14.55 76.22
CA LEU A 349 -91.15 13.25 76.78
C LEU A 349 -91.76 12.11 75.97
N THR A 350 -90.93 11.16 75.53
CA THR A 350 -91.44 9.91 74.94
C THR A 350 -92.19 9.10 76.00
N PRO A 351 -93.14 8.19 75.63
CA PRO A 351 -93.83 7.36 76.61
C PRO A 351 -92.90 6.55 77.53
N ALA A 352 -91.75 6.11 77.00
CA ALA A 352 -90.72 5.42 77.79
C ALA A 352 -90.07 6.36 78.82
N GLN A 353 -89.72 7.58 78.42
CA GLN A 353 -89.16 8.59 79.32
C GLN A 353 -90.17 9.07 80.37
N GLN A 354 -91.45 9.25 80.00
CA GLN A 354 -92.52 9.56 80.96
C GLN A 354 -92.62 8.47 82.04
N ARG A 355 -92.68 7.20 81.63
CA ARG A 355 -92.74 6.08 82.57
C ARG A 355 -91.47 5.96 83.41
N GLU A 356 -90.29 6.19 82.83
CA GLU A 356 -89.02 6.15 83.55
C GLU A 356 -88.96 7.23 84.63
N LEU A 357 -89.30 8.48 84.31
CA LEU A 357 -89.29 9.59 85.27
C LEU A 357 -90.38 9.41 86.34
N SER A 358 -91.56 8.92 85.97
CA SER A 358 -92.62 8.55 86.92
C SER A 358 -92.18 7.44 87.88
N ASN A 359 -91.57 6.38 87.37
CA ASN A 359 -91.05 5.31 88.23
C ASN A 359 -89.89 5.76 89.10
N TYR A 360 -88.98 6.59 88.57
CA TYR A 360 -87.86 7.16 89.32
C TYR A 360 -88.34 7.98 90.52
N THR A 361 -89.28 8.89 90.30
CA THR A 361 -89.86 9.75 91.34
C THR A 361 -90.73 8.96 92.31
N LEU A 362 -91.56 8.04 91.82
CA LEU A 362 -92.36 7.14 92.65
C LEU A 362 -91.51 6.28 93.58
N ARG A 363 -90.35 5.82 93.12
CA ARG A 363 -89.40 5.03 93.92
C ARG A 363 -88.84 5.85 95.08
N ILE A 364 -88.58 7.14 94.88
CA ILE A 364 -88.13 8.07 95.95
C ILE A 364 -89.27 8.32 96.94
N ILE A 365 -90.47 8.61 96.46
CA ILE A 365 -91.67 8.80 97.29
C ILE A 365 -91.93 7.54 98.13
N ASN A 366 -91.93 6.36 97.52
CA ASN A 366 -92.15 5.09 98.22
C ASN A 366 -91.03 4.74 99.21
N ASN A 367 -89.80 5.17 98.95
CA ASN A 367 -88.73 5.05 99.93
C ASN A 367 -89.02 5.90 101.18
N ALA A 368 -89.45 7.15 101.00
CA ALA A 368 -89.84 8.05 102.08
C ALA A 368 -91.07 7.50 102.84
N ARG A 369 -92.09 7.03 102.12
CA ARG A 369 -93.29 6.37 102.69
C ARG A 369 -92.93 5.15 103.53
N LYS A 370 -92.00 4.32 103.05
CA LYS A 370 -91.50 3.15 103.79
C LYS A 370 -90.82 3.52 105.11
N GLN A 371 -90.07 4.63 105.17
CA GLN A 371 -89.44 5.08 106.42
C GLN A 371 -90.47 5.41 107.51
N LEU A 372 -91.68 5.82 107.12
CA LEU A 372 -92.80 6.12 108.03
C LEU A 372 -93.81 4.97 108.19
N GLY A 373 -93.54 3.80 107.59
CA GLY A 373 -94.45 2.65 107.65
C GLY A 373 -95.74 2.79 106.83
N LEU A 374 -95.77 3.70 105.85
CA LEU A 374 -96.93 3.96 105.00
C LEU A 374 -97.02 2.96 103.82
N PRO A 375 -98.23 2.66 103.31
CA PRO A 375 -98.40 1.83 102.12
C PRO A 375 -97.73 2.45 100.89
N ALA A 376 -97.08 1.64 100.05
CA ALA A 376 -96.49 2.12 98.81
C ALA A 376 -97.57 2.57 97.82
N TRP A 377 -97.32 3.68 97.13
CA TRP A 377 -98.07 4.11 95.96
C TRP A 377 -97.65 3.32 94.71
N THR A 378 -98.54 3.24 93.73
CA THR A 378 -98.29 2.50 92.48
C THR A 378 -98.32 3.43 91.28
N TYR A 379 -97.53 3.11 90.26
CA TYR A 379 -97.60 3.81 88.99
C TYR A 379 -98.94 3.48 88.30
N GLY A 380 -99.61 4.46 87.71
CA GLY A 380 -100.85 4.25 86.95
C GLY A 380 -100.79 4.81 85.55
N LEU A 381 -101.17 4.00 84.55
CA LEU A 381 -101.24 4.46 83.15
C LEU A 381 -102.32 5.54 82.94
N ASN A 382 -103.49 5.39 83.57
CA ASN A 382 -104.54 6.41 83.50
C ASN A 382 -104.13 7.68 84.27
N THR A 383 -103.42 7.54 85.38
CA THR A 383 -102.83 8.68 86.11
C THR A 383 -101.75 9.38 85.29
N GLN A 384 -100.95 8.65 84.52
CA GLN A 384 -99.98 9.23 83.56
C GLN A 384 -100.70 9.98 82.44
N SER A 385 -101.80 9.43 81.92
CA SER A 385 -102.62 10.14 80.94
C SER A 385 -103.21 11.43 81.51
N LEU A 386 -103.76 11.39 82.73
CA LEU A 386 -104.26 12.57 83.42
C LEU A 386 -103.15 13.59 83.66
N ALA A 387 -101.97 13.15 84.12
CA ALA A 387 -100.83 14.03 84.33
C ALA A 387 -100.40 14.72 83.03
N ASN A 388 -100.34 13.97 81.93
CA ASN A 388 -99.99 14.52 80.62
C ASN A 388 -101.01 15.56 80.16
N ASP A 389 -102.31 15.29 80.34
CA ASP A 389 -103.37 16.22 79.96
C ASP A 389 -103.35 17.49 80.81
N ILE A 390 -103.09 17.38 82.13
CA ILE A 390 -102.88 18.54 83.01
C ILE A 390 -101.68 19.37 82.52
N ALA A 391 -100.53 18.75 82.26
CA ALA A 391 -99.34 19.45 81.78
C ALA A 391 -99.59 20.14 80.42
N ALA A 392 -100.26 19.46 79.48
CA ALA A 392 -100.63 20.03 78.19
C ALA A 392 -101.59 21.22 78.34
N ASP A 393 -102.47 21.18 79.34
CA ASP A 393 -103.40 22.26 79.63
C ASP A 393 -102.69 23.50 80.22
N TYR A 394 -101.68 23.29 81.08
CA TYR A 394 -100.76 24.34 81.53
C TYR A 394 -100.05 24.99 80.33
N ASP A 395 -99.51 24.18 79.41
CA ASP A 395 -98.84 24.66 78.19
C ASP A 395 -99.77 25.46 77.26
N ALA A 396 -100.98 24.96 77.03
CA ALA A 396 -101.96 25.61 76.16
C ALA A 396 -102.42 26.99 76.69
N HIS A 397 -102.39 27.19 78.01
CA HIS A 397 -102.87 28.42 78.64
C HIS A 397 -101.75 29.33 79.17
N GLY A 398 -100.49 29.01 78.89
CA GLY A 398 -99.35 29.80 79.36
C GLY A 398 -99.27 29.87 80.89
N ARG A 399 -99.65 28.77 81.56
CA ARG A 399 -99.72 28.68 83.02
C ARG A 399 -98.46 28.01 83.57
N SER A 400 -98.00 28.45 84.74
CA SER A 400 -96.75 27.99 85.33
C SER A 400 -96.79 27.95 86.86
N ASN A 401 -95.85 27.25 87.50
CA ASN A 401 -95.75 27.24 88.97
C ASN A 401 -95.64 28.65 89.58
N ARG A 402 -94.97 29.60 88.91
CA ARG A 402 -94.83 30.98 89.41
C ARG A 402 -96.16 31.70 89.61
N GLN A 403 -97.23 31.22 88.97
CA GLN A 403 -98.58 31.78 89.06
C GLN A 403 -99.49 30.96 90.00
N GLY A 404 -98.92 30.00 90.74
CA GLY A 404 -99.63 29.02 91.56
C GLY A 404 -100.37 27.96 90.75
N HIS A 405 -101.03 27.03 91.45
CA HIS A 405 -101.85 25.99 90.83
C HIS A 405 -102.89 26.55 89.86
N TYR A 406 -102.89 26.01 88.64
CA TYR A 406 -103.93 26.26 87.65
C TYR A 406 -105.15 25.39 87.95
N VAL A 407 -105.85 25.73 89.03
CA VAL A 407 -106.98 24.95 89.56
C VAL A 407 -108.04 24.69 88.49
N GLU A 408 -108.35 25.69 87.65
CA GLU A 408 -109.33 25.52 86.56
C GLU A 408 -108.93 24.45 85.54
N GLY A 409 -107.63 24.36 85.20
CA GLY A 409 -107.10 23.31 84.31
C GLY A 409 -107.07 21.94 84.97
N ILE A 410 -106.56 21.87 86.21
CA ILE A 410 -106.52 20.64 86.99
C ILE A 410 -107.92 20.04 87.14
N VAL A 411 -108.89 20.85 87.56
CA VAL A 411 -110.30 20.43 87.72
C VAL A 411 -110.90 20.00 86.38
N ARG A 412 -110.62 20.73 85.30
CA ARG A 412 -111.15 20.40 83.97
C ARG A 412 -110.64 19.05 83.47
N GLU A 413 -109.33 18.82 83.53
CA GLU A 413 -108.74 17.57 83.05
C GLU A 413 -109.08 16.40 83.98
N ALA A 414 -109.05 16.60 85.31
CA ALA A 414 -109.50 15.59 86.27
C ALA A 414 -110.94 15.13 86.01
N ASN A 415 -111.87 16.05 85.73
CA ASN A 415 -113.26 15.72 85.38
C ASN A 415 -113.38 14.92 84.07
N LYS A 416 -112.54 15.21 83.06
CA LYS A 416 -112.50 14.41 81.82
C LYS A 416 -112.03 12.97 82.09
N HIS A 417 -111.12 12.81 83.04
CA HIS A 417 -110.62 11.51 83.52
C HIS A 417 -111.54 10.84 84.56
N GLY A 418 -112.72 11.41 84.83
CA GLY A 418 -113.74 10.81 85.70
C GLY A 418 -113.60 11.12 87.20
N LEU A 419 -112.75 12.07 87.58
CA LEU A 419 -112.57 12.53 88.97
C LEU A 419 -113.43 13.77 89.23
N LYS A 420 -114.20 13.78 90.32
CA LYS A 420 -115.06 14.91 90.70
C LYS A 420 -114.38 15.76 91.77
N ILE A 421 -113.51 16.66 91.33
CA ILE A 421 -112.86 17.66 92.19
C ILE A 421 -113.31 19.06 91.76
N ASP A 422 -113.39 19.99 92.69
CA ASP A 422 -113.70 21.42 92.46
C ASP A 422 -112.56 22.36 92.89
N GLN A 423 -111.51 21.80 93.48
CA GLN A 423 -110.26 22.44 93.90
C GLN A 423 -109.07 21.53 93.57
N ASN A 424 -107.83 22.02 93.74
CA ASN A 424 -106.65 21.16 93.63
C ASN A 424 -106.55 20.23 94.86
N SER A 425 -106.68 18.92 94.63
CA SER A 425 -106.49 17.86 95.61
C SER A 425 -105.63 16.69 95.08
N ILE A 426 -105.01 16.84 93.91
CA ILE A 426 -104.33 15.74 93.20
C ILE A 426 -102.94 16.11 92.67
N GLU A 427 -102.58 17.39 92.68
CA GLU A 427 -101.31 17.87 92.16
C GLU A 427 -100.48 18.52 93.27
N ASP A 428 -99.27 18.02 93.45
CA ASP A 428 -98.16 18.80 93.99
C ASP A 428 -97.30 19.29 92.83
N MET A 429 -96.81 20.53 92.92
CA MET A 429 -96.02 21.12 91.84
C MET A 429 -94.69 21.68 92.34
N TYR A 430 -93.69 21.61 91.46
CA TYR A 430 -92.43 22.32 91.64
C TYR A 430 -91.92 22.82 90.28
N ALA A 431 -90.83 23.57 90.22
CA ALA A 431 -90.25 23.99 88.95
C ALA A 431 -88.73 23.93 88.97
N PHE A 432 -88.14 23.69 87.81
CA PHE A 432 -86.69 23.76 87.61
C PHE A 432 -86.35 24.46 86.30
N ASN A 433 -85.18 25.10 86.26
CA ASN A 433 -84.69 25.76 85.06
C ASN A 433 -84.24 24.72 84.03
N ALA A 434 -84.69 24.88 82.79
CA ALA A 434 -84.33 24.00 81.69
C ALA A 434 -84.24 24.81 80.39
N PRO A 435 -83.20 24.63 79.56
CA PRO A 435 -83.16 25.28 78.25
C PRO A 435 -84.21 24.65 77.32
N LEU A 436 -85.31 25.33 77.03
CA LEU A 436 -86.40 24.75 76.21
C LEU A 436 -86.02 24.60 74.73
N ASP A 437 -84.87 25.15 74.32
CA ASP A 437 -84.31 25.04 72.98
C ASP A 437 -83.30 23.88 72.82
N LYS A 438 -82.95 23.17 73.90
CA LYS A 438 -81.95 22.10 73.89
C LYS A 438 -82.35 20.92 74.76
N PRO A 439 -82.09 19.67 74.33
CA PRO A 439 -82.30 18.52 75.20
C PRO A 439 -81.38 18.58 76.43
N MET A 440 -81.88 18.05 77.55
CA MET A 440 -81.12 17.76 78.76
C MET A 440 -80.76 16.27 78.76
N THR A 441 -79.73 15.88 79.50
CA THR A 441 -79.49 14.46 79.78
C THR A 441 -80.55 13.90 80.74
N MET A 442 -80.87 12.61 80.66
CA MET A 442 -81.74 11.94 81.63
C MET A 442 -81.20 12.10 83.05
N THR A 443 -79.87 12.08 83.23
CA THR A 443 -79.20 12.38 84.51
C THR A 443 -79.57 13.78 85.04
N GLU A 444 -79.55 14.81 84.19
CA GLU A 444 -79.89 16.18 84.59
C GLU A 444 -81.37 16.34 84.95
N VAL A 445 -82.28 15.70 84.21
CA VAL A 445 -83.72 15.71 84.51
C VAL A 445 -84.00 14.97 85.82
N LYS A 446 -83.45 13.75 86.01
CA LYS A 446 -83.58 13.01 87.27
C LYS A 446 -83.01 13.77 88.47
N LYS A 447 -81.89 14.47 88.28
CA LYS A 447 -81.33 15.34 89.33
C LYS A 447 -82.30 16.44 89.73
N ALA A 448 -82.86 17.15 88.75
CA ALA A 448 -83.83 18.21 89.02
C ALA A 448 -85.06 17.67 89.77
N LEU A 449 -85.60 16.52 89.35
CA LEU A 449 -86.73 15.88 90.02
C LEU A 449 -86.41 15.40 91.44
N TYR A 450 -85.20 14.88 91.68
CA TYR A 450 -84.74 14.53 93.02
C TYR A 450 -84.66 15.76 93.93
N ASP A 451 -84.09 16.86 93.44
CA ASP A 451 -83.96 18.09 94.21
C ASP A 451 -85.35 18.70 94.52
N ASN A 452 -86.29 18.66 93.56
CA ASN A 452 -87.68 19.07 93.75
C ASN A 452 -88.38 18.25 94.86
N LEU A 453 -88.30 16.92 94.76
CA LEU A 453 -88.88 16.02 95.77
C LEU A 453 -88.21 16.18 97.13
N LYS A 454 -86.88 16.30 97.18
CA LYS A 454 -86.14 16.55 98.42
C LYS A 454 -86.60 17.85 99.09
N GLY A 455 -86.75 18.93 98.33
CA GLY A 455 -87.28 20.20 98.82
C GLY A 455 -88.67 20.05 99.41
N MET A 456 -89.60 19.45 98.65
CA MET A 456 -90.99 19.28 99.08
C MET A 456 -91.15 18.34 100.28
N LEU A 457 -90.43 17.22 100.30
CA LEU A 457 -90.48 16.24 101.40
C LEU A 457 -89.85 16.77 102.69
N LEU A 458 -88.88 17.67 102.62
CA LEU A 458 -88.22 18.26 103.79
C LEU A 458 -88.79 19.65 104.15
N GLY A 459 -90.05 19.93 103.81
CA GLY A 459 -90.74 21.15 104.26
C GLY A 459 -90.28 22.44 103.59
N ASN A 460 -89.71 22.37 102.38
CA ASN A 460 -89.24 23.49 101.58
C ASN A 460 -88.25 24.44 102.29
N VAL A 461 -87.49 23.93 103.27
CA VAL A 461 -86.48 24.68 104.06
C VAL A 461 -85.29 25.22 103.24
N CYS A 462 -85.25 24.92 101.95
CA CYS A 462 -84.13 25.24 101.07
C CYS A 462 -84.13 26.65 100.49
N ASN A 463 -85.21 27.43 100.67
CA ASN A 463 -85.36 28.74 100.05
C ASN A 463 -85.16 29.89 101.08
N PRO A 464 -83.99 30.57 101.10
CA PRO A 464 -83.69 31.59 102.10
C PRO A 464 -84.69 32.75 102.04
N GLY A 465 -85.47 32.95 103.12
CA GLY A 465 -86.47 34.01 103.22
C GLY A 465 -87.91 33.61 102.85
N SER A 466 -88.16 32.35 102.50
CA SER A 466 -89.53 31.78 102.47
C SER A 466 -89.81 31.05 103.78
N GLU A 467 -91.06 31.08 104.26
CA GLU A 467 -91.44 30.28 105.43
C GLU A 467 -91.45 28.77 105.06
N PRO A 468 -90.94 27.87 105.92
CA PRO A 468 -91.06 26.43 105.73
C PRO A 468 -92.51 25.99 105.48
N GLU A 469 -92.72 25.14 104.49
CA GLU A 469 -94.04 24.65 104.06
C GLU A 469 -94.06 23.11 104.02
N TYR A 470 -94.77 22.50 104.96
CA TYR A 470 -94.90 21.04 105.07
C TYR A 470 -96.12 20.47 104.34
N ARG A 471 -96.85 21.28 103.56
CA ARG A 471 -98.07 20.83 102.87
C ARG A 471 -97.76 19.73 101.83
N HIS A 472 -96.76 19.94 100.98
CA HIS A 472 -96.36 18.95 99.98
C HIS A 472 -95.88 17.63 100.60
N ALA A 473 -95.04 17.72 101.65
CA ALA A 473 -94.62 16.54 102.40
C ALA A 473 -95.81 15.77 102.96
N ASN A 474 -96.82 16.47 103.51
CA ASN A 474 -98.04 15.84 104.00
C ASN A 474 -98.84 15.14 102.90
N ASN A 475 -98.93 15.74 101.70
CA ASN A 475 -99.61 15.13 100.54
C ASN A 475 -98.89 13.86 100.05
N PHE A 476 -97.58 13.91 99.83
CA PHE A 476 -96.79 12.74 99.38
C PHE A 476 -96.78 11.60 100.40
N LEU A 477 -96.87 11.95 101.69
CA LEU A 477 -96.80 11.02 102.82
C LEU A 477 -98.16 10.86 103.49
N ASP A 478 -99.26 11.02 102.74
CA ASP A 478 -100.61 10.71 103.21
C ASP A 478 -100.79 9.19 103.44
N ASP A 479 -101.69 8.83 104.36
CA ASP A 479 -101.98 7.46 104.75
C ASP A 479 -102.64 6.67 103.61
N ASN A 480 -103.33 7.37 102.71
CA ASN A 480 -104.08 6.77 101.63
C ASN A 480 -103.15 6.15 100.55
N PRO A 481 -103.45 4.94 100.06
CA PRO A 481 -102.84 4.44 98.84
C PRO A 481 -103.27 5.33 97.66
N ALA A 482 -102.35 5.60 96.75
CA ALA A 482 -102.61 6.38 95.56
C ALA A 482 -102.00 5.73 94.32
N SER A 483 -102.64 5.98 93.18
CA SER A 483 -102.02 5.85 91.89
C SER A 483 -101.27 7.13 91.56
N TYR A 484 -100.04 7.03 91.06
CA TYR A 484 -99.14 8.16 90.85
C TYR A 484 -98.59 8.20 89.43
N ALA A 485 -98.40 9.41 88.91
CA ALA A 485 -97.60 9.68 87.74
C ALA A 485 -97.00 11.09 87.78
N LEU A 486 -95.95 11.29 87.00
CA LEU A 486 -95.26 12.55 86.80
C LEU A 486 -95.48 13.05 85.38
N SER A 487 -95.74 14.33 85.21
CA SER A 487 -95.62 15.00 83.91
C SER A 487 -94.87 16.33 84.04
N LEU A 488 -94.43 16.87 82.90
CA LEU A 488 -93.69 18.11 82.81
C LEU A 488 -94.41 19.05 81.83
N SER A 489 -94.60 20.32 82.22
CA SER A 489 -95.04 21.39 81.32
C SER A 489 -93.97 22.48 81.25
N ASN A 490 -93.99 23.28 80.19
CA ASN A 490 -92.85 24.07 79.73
C ASN A 490 -93.28 25.50 79.47
N GLN A 491 -92.66 26.45 80.15
CA GLN A 491 -93.06 27.85 80.09
C GLN A 491 -91.86 28.74 79.79
N LYS A 492 -92.09 29.74 78.94
CA LYS A 492 -91.11 30.72 78.52
C LYS A 492 -91.50 32.10 79.06
N GLU A 493 -90.72 32.62 79.99
CA GLU A 493 -90.86 33.99 80.51
C GLU A 493 -89.71 34.88 80.00
N ASP A 494 -89.84 36.21 80.17
CA ASP A 494 -88.97 37.21 79.51
C ASP A 494 -87.48 37.12 79.89
N ASP A 495 -87.13 36.46 81.00
CA ASP A 495 -85.76 36.33 81.52
C ASP A 495 -85.26 34.88 81.72
N HIS A 496 -86.14 33.87 81.82
CA HIS A 496 -85.75 32.46 81.99
C HIS A 496 -86.76 31.44 81.40
N ASP A 497 -86.21 30.35 80.85
CA ASP A 497 -86.95 29.15 80.44
C ASP A 497 -87.04 28.16 81.63
N PHE A 498 -88.24 27.69 81.99
CA PHE A 498 -88.41 26.73 83.09
C PHE A 498 -89.49 25.67 82.82
N VAL A 499 -89.30 24.54 83.48
CA VAL A 499 -90.18 23.37 83.45
C VAL A 499 -90.95 23.31 84.76
N THR A 500 -92.28 23.28 84.68
CA THR A 500 -93.14 22.95 85.82
C THR A 500 -93.27 21.43 85.90
N THR A 501 -93.01 20.90 87.09
CA THR A 501 -93.16 19.48 87.39
C THR A 501 -94.51 19.26 88.05
N HIS A 502 -95.30 18.35 87.50
CA HIS A 502 -96.61 17.97 88.02
C HIS A 502 -96.52 16.57 88.62
N PHE A 503 -96.58 16.51 89.95
CA PHE A 503 -96.63 15.27 90.70
C PHE A 503 -98.10 14.95 90.94
N ILE A 504 -98.66 14.04 90.13
CA ILE A 504 -100.08 13.71 90.18
C ILE A 504 -100.29 12.44 90.97
N ASN A 505 -101.02 12.53 92.06
CA ASN A 505 -101.47 11.40 92.85
C ASN A 505 -103.00 11.39 92.94
N VAL A 506 -103.58 10.24 92.62
CA VAL A 506 -105.02 10.00 92.69
C VAL A 506 -105.23 8.93 93.76
N THR A 507 -105.75 9.36 94.91
CA THR A 507 -106.19 8.48 95.98
C THR A 507 -107.56 7.87 95.64
N SER A 508 -107.92 6.77 96.29
CA SER A 508 -109.26 6.18 96.21
C SER A 508 -109.97 6.32 97.56
N GLY A 509 -110.80 7.34 97.76
CA GLY A 509 -111.47 7.61 99.03
C GLY A 509 -112.58 8.69 98.98
N GLN A 510 -113.40 8.74 100.02
CA GLN A 510 -114.34 9.84 100.27
C GLN A 510 -113.70 10.84 101.23
N GLU A 511 -113.53 12.09 100.82
CA GLU A 511 -113.12 13.16 101.73
C GLU A 511 -114.30 14.02 102.16
N LYS A 512 -114.32 14.38 103.44
CA LYS A 512 -115.27 15.37 103.98
C LYS A 512 -114.70 16.76 103.77
N THR A 513 -115.46 17.59 103.08
CA THR A 513 -115.22 19.04 103.02
C THR A 513 -115.44 19.70 104.40
N ALA A 514 -114.82 20.86 104.60
CA ALA A 514 -114.94 21.65 105.82
C ALA A 514 -116.38 22.14 106.11
N ASP A 515 -117.25 22.17 105.09
CA ASP A 515 -118.69 22.50 105.17
C ASP A 515 -119.61 21.29 105.34
N GLY A 516 -119.05 20.08 105.50
CA GLY A 516 -119.80 18.86 105.80
C GLY A 516 -120.37 18.14 104.57
N GLY A 517 -120.02 18.56 103.36
CA GLY A 517 -120.24 17.81 102.12
C GLY A 517 -119.19 16.71 101.90
N THR A 518 -119.53 15.68 101.13
CA THR A 518 -118.59 14.62 100.74
C THR A 518 -118.11 14.87 99.31
N VAL A 519 -116.81 15.05 99.07
CA VAL A 519 -116.22 15.02 97.72
C VAL A 519 -115.60 13.65 97.50
N PHE A 520 -115.75 13.13 96.29
CA PHE A 520 -115.10 11.89 95.89
C PHE A 520 -113.70 12.21 95.37
N THR A 521 -112.67 11.96 96.19
CA THR A 521 -111.29 11.88 95.73
C THR A 521 -111.05 10.44 95.27
N GLY A 522 -111.56 10.12 94.08
CA GLY A 522 -111.48 8.77 93.51
C GLY A 522 -112.57 8.50 92.47
N VAL A 523 -112.27 7.58 91.54
CA VAL A 523 -113.08 7.23 90.36
C VAL A 523 -114.56 7.03 90.71
N VAL A 524 -115.43 7.83 90.10
CA VAL A 524 -116.89 7.67 90.20
C VAL A 524 -117.31 6.53 89.29
N ASP A 525 -117.95 5.49 89.87
CA ASP A 525 -118.70 4.40 89.20
C ASP A 525 -118.52 4.31 87.68
N THR A 526 -117.57 3.47 87.25
CA THR A 526 -117.17 3.24 85.85
C THR A 526 -118.25 2.58 84.98
N SER A 527 -119.48 2.38 85.48
CA SER A 527 -120.58 1.80 84.70
C SER A 527 -121.31 2.79 83.77
N LYS A 528 -120.87 4.06 83.67
CA LYS A 528 -121.57 5.09 82.87
C LYS A 528 -120.73 5.90 81.87
N TYR A 529 -119.45 5.62 81.67
CA TYR A 529 -118.63 6.30 80.65
C TYR A 529 -117.74 5.30 79.90
N ASP A 530 -117.83 5.30 78.56
CA ASP A 530 -117.19 4.37 77.60
C ASP A 530 -115.70 4.70 77.37
N GLY A 531 -114.93 4.73 78.46
CA GLY A 531 -113.50 5.00 78.43
C GLY A 531 -112.76 4.11 79.40
N GLY A 532 -112.22 2.98 78.89
CA GLY A 532 -111.12 2.22 79.46
C GLY A 532 -111.31 1.65 80.88
N THR A 533 -111.32 0.33 81.01
CA THR A 533 -111.19 -0.37 82.29
C THR A 533 -109.95 0.13 83.05
N TRP A 534 -110.15 0.66 84.26
CA TRP A 534 -109.09 0.96 85.22
C TRP A 534 -108.53 -0.37 85.75
N GLU A 535 -107.62 -0.95 84.99
CA GLU A 535 -106.89 -2.16 85.40
C GLU A 535 -105.78 -1.78 86.40
N VAL A 536 -105.80 -2.43 87.55
CA VAL A 536 -104.67 -2.52 88.47
C VAL A 536 -103.57 -3.29 87.76
N ASP A 537 -102.34 -2.77 87.66
CA ASP A 537 -101.17 -3.51 87.15
C ASP A 537 -100.90 -4.74 88.05
N PRO A 538 -101.19 -5.98 87.61
CA PRO A 538 -101.08 -7.17 88.44
C PRO A 538 -99.71 -7.88 88.34
N ASP A 539 -98.74 -7.38 87.57
CA ASP A 539 -97.60 -8.20 87.10
C ASP A 539 -96.20 -7.53 87.14
N ALA A 540 -95.96 -6.57 88.04
CA ALA A 540 -94.69 -5.84 88.12
C ALA A 540 -93.43 -6.67 88.52
N ASN A 541 -93.48 -8.00 88.62
CA ASN A 541 -92.25 -8.78 88.88
C ASN A 541 -92.21 -10.24 88.37
N LYS A 542 -93.25 -10.76 87.69
CA LYS A 542 -93.27 -12.18 87.25
C LYS A 542 -92.98 -12.44 85.77
N ASP A 543 -93.08 -11.45 84.88
CA ASP A 543 -92.90 -11.68 83.44
C ASP A 543 -91.49 -11.34 82.90
N ILE A 544 -90.71 -10.50 83.57
CA ILE A 544 -89.35 -10.16 83.11
C ILE A 544 -88.44 -11.40 83.10
N GLU A 545 -88.53 -12.28 84.12
CA GLU A 545 -87.74 -13.51 84.16
C GLU A 545 -88.16 -14.51 83.07
N ALA A 546 -89.45 -14.62 82.76
CA ALA A 546 -89.96 -15.47 81.68
C ALA A 546 -89.57 -14.93 80.30
N GLN A 547 -89.61 -13.61 80.09
CA GLN A 547 -89.11 -12.95 78.89
C GLN A 547 -87.60 -13.11 78.72
N ILE A 548 -86.80 -12.97 79.79
CA ILE A 548 -85.36 -13.26 79.78
C ILE A 548 -85.10 -14.72 79.40
N ALA A 549 -85.83 -15.69 79.99
CA ALA A 549 -85.66 -17.11 79.67
C ALA A 549 -86.03 -17.41 78.20
N SER A 550 -87.13 -16.83 77.69
CA SER A 550 -87.55 -16.98 76.29
C SER A 550 -86.54 -16.35 75.33
N LEU A 551 -86.06 -15.13 75.60
CA LEU A 551 -85.07 -14.43 74.79
C LEU A 551 -83.70 -15.13 74.85
N LYS A 552 -83.31 -15.75 75.98
CA LYS A 552 -82.10 -16.58 76.06
C LYS A 552 -82.19 -17.83 75.19
N ALA A 553 -83.31 -18.54 75.23
CA ALA A 553 -83.51 -19.73 74.40
C ALA A 553 -83.52 -19.38 72.90
N LYS A 554 -84.29 -18.35 72.50
CA LYS A 554 -84.31 -17.84 71.13
C LYS A 554 -82.94 -17.30 70.69
N GLY A 555 -82.23 -16.61 71.59
CA GLY A 555 -80.88 -16.11 71.36
C GLY A 555 -79.88 -17.23 71.04
N ALA A 556 -79.96 -18.38 71.72
CA ALA A 556 -79.10 -19.53 71.42
C ALA A 556 -79.32 -20.08 69.99
N ASP A 557 -80.59 -20.17 69.55
CA ASP A 557 -80.93 -20.60 68.19
C ASP A 557 -80.48 -19.56 67.15
N GLN A 558 -80.73 -18.27 67.38
CA GLN A 558 -80.31 -17.19 66.49
C GLN A 558 -78.78 -17.05 66.40
N LEU A 559 -78.05 -17.34 67.48
CA LEU A 559 -76.59 -17.37 67.49
C LEU A 559 -76.06 -18.55 66.67
N THR A 560 -76.72 -19.70 66.74
CA THR A 560 -76.39 -20.88 65.93
C THR A 560 -76.57 -20.57 64.44
N ASP A 561 -77.68 -19.95 64.06
CA ASP A 561 -77.92 -19.50 62.68
C ASP A 561 -76.86 -18.51 62.18
N LEU A 562 -76.52 -17.51 63.01
CA LEU A 562 -75.47 -16.54 62.70
C LEU A 562 -74.10 -17.20 62.53
N ASN A 563 -73.76 -18.15 63.41
CA ASN A 563 -72.51 -18.91 63.32
C ASN A 563 -72.47 -19.80 62.06
N ASN A 564 -73.59 -20.42 61.67
CA ASN A 564 -73.70 -21.17 60.42
C ASN A 564 -73.47 -20.27 59.20
N LEU A 565 -74.04 -19.05 59.20
CA LEU A 565 -73.79 -18.06 58.13
C LEU A 565 -72.31 -17.62 58.07
N LYS A 566 -71.66 -17.42 59.22
CA LYS A 566 -70.22 -17.10 59.33
C LYS A 566 -69.34 -18.25 58.83
N GLN A 567 -69.67 -19.49 59.15
CA GLN A 567 -68.98 -20.66 58.61
C GLN A 567 -69.12 -20.74 57.09
N GLY A 568 -70.33 -20.51 56.55
CA GLY A 568 -70.56 -20.42 55.11
C GLY A 568 -69.74 -19.31 54.42
N LEU A 569 -69.59 -18.15 55.06
CA LEU A 569 -68.73 -17.06 54.59
C LEU A 569 -67.25 -17.47 54.51
N ASN A 570 -66.74 -18.21 55.51
CA ASN A 570 -65.36 -18.70 55.50
C ASN A 570 -65.10 -19.66 54.33
N SER A 571 -66.02 -20.59 54.05
CA SER A 571 -65.92 -21.48 52.89
C SER A 571 -65.94 -20.71 51.57
N LEU A 572 -66.79 -19.68 51.43
CA LEU A 572 -66.85 -18.83 50.24
C LEU A 572 -65.61 -17.94 50.09
N ASN A 573 -65.02 -17.47 51.18
CA ASN A 573 -63.74 -16.74 51.17
C ASN A 573 -62.62 -17.59 50.57
N GLN A 574 -62.49 -18.85 51.00
CA GLN A 574 -61.49 -19.76 50.44
C GLN A 574 -61.76 -20.06 48.96
N LYS A 575 -63.03 -20.25 48.57
CA LYS A 575 -63.41 -20.48 47.16
C LYS A 575 -63.07 -19.27 46.28
N ALA A 576 -63.35 -18.05 46.75
CA ALA A 576 -63.02 -16.80 46.06
C ALA A 576 -61.50 -16.61 45.90
N MET A 577 -60.70 -16.95 46.92
CA MET A 577 -59.24 -16.91 46.82
C MET A 577 -58.70 -17.92 45.79
N ASN A 578 -59.21 -19.16 45.81
CA ASN A 578 -58.76 -20.21 44.89
C ASN A 578 -59.11 -19.89 43.44
N THR A 579 -60.30 -19.36 43.18
CA THR A 579 -60.73 -18.95 41.83
C THR A 579 -59.97 -17.73 41.32
N GLN A 580 -59.63 -16.76 42.18
CA GLN A 580 -58.76 -15.64 41.82
C GLN A 580 -57.34 -16.09 41.40
N LEU A 581 -56.76 -17.06 42.12
CA LEU A 581 -55.47 -17.65 41.76
C LEU A 581 -55.56 -18.40 40.42
N ALA A 582 -56.63 -19.18 40.21
CA ALA A 582 -56.85 -19.89 38.95
C ALA A 582 -57.01 -18.93 37.76
N TYR A 583 -57.76 -17.83 37.93
CA TYR A 583 -57.88 -16.79 36.91
C TYR A 583 -56.51 -16.17 36.57
N THR A 584 -55.74 -15.78 37.59
CA THR A 584 -54.42 -15.15 37.40
C THR A 584 -53.47 -16.09 36.65
N ALA A 585 -53.44 -17.37 37.01
CA ALA A 585 -52.64 -18.38 36.31
C ALA A 585 -53.09 -18.57 34.85
N ALA A 586 -54.41 -18.62 34.60
CA ALA A 586 -54.95 -18.74 33.25
C ALA A 586 -54.64 -17.51 32.38
N LYS A 587 -54.72 -16.30 32.95
CA LYS A 587 -54.35 -15.05 32.28
C LYS A 587 -52.87 -15.03 31.89
N ASN A 588 -51.97 -15.40 32.81
CA ASN A 588 -50.54 -15.46 32.51
C ASN A 588 -50.23 -16.48 31.39
N ALA A 589 -50.92 -17.63 31.40
CA ALA A 589 -50.76 -18.63 30.35
C ALA A 589 -51.28 -18.13 28.98
N TYR A 590 -52.37 -17.37 28.96
CA TYR A 590 -52.86 -16.69 27.75
C TYR A 590 -51.87 -15.64 27.25
N ASP A 591 -51.38 -14.75 28.12
CA ASP A 591 -50.44 -13.69 27.76
C ASP A 591 -49.14 -14.28 27.17
N GLN A 592 -48.63 -15.36 27.75
CA GLN A 592 -47.45 -16.06 27.24
C GLN A 592 -47.68 -16.71 25.88
N ALA A 593 -48.83 -17.36 25.67
CA ALA A 593 -49.18 -17.93 24.37
C ALA A 593 -49.33 -16.83 23.30
N ASN A 594 -49.92 -15.69 23.67
CA ASN A 594 -50.12 -14.56 22.78
C ASN A 594 -48.79 -13.91 22.38
N LYS A 595 -47.84 -13.78 23.33
CA LYS A 595 -46.48 -13.33 23.04
C LYS A 595 -45.76 -14.28 22.06
N ASN A 596 -45.85 -15.60 22.28
CA ASN A 596 -45.26 -16.58 21.36
C ASN A 596 -45.85 -16.46 19.94
N LEU A 597 -47.16 -16.24 19.82
CA LEU A 597 -47.81 -15.99 18.51
C LEU A 597 -47.25 -14.74 17.82
N GLN A 598 -47.09 -13.64 18.56
CA GLN A 598 -46.50 -12.40 18.03
C GLN A 598 -45.05 -12.62 17.57
N ASP A 599 -44.23 -13.32 18.34
CA ASP A 599 -42.85 -13.64 17.98
C ASP A 599 -42.76 -14.49 16.70
N ILE A 600 -43.66 -15.47 16.53
CA ILE A 600 -43.75 -16.27 15.29
C ILE A 600 -44.15 -15.39 14.10
N GLN A 601 -45.14 -14.52 14.25
CA GLN A 601 -45.56 -13.58 13.20
C GLN A 601 -44.46 -12.61 12.78
N ALA A 602 -43.68 -12.12 13.76
CA ALA A 602 -42.50 -11.29 13.51
C ALA A 602 -41.42 -12.06 12.73
N LYS A 603 -41.11 -13.31 13.14
CA LYS A 603 -40.17 -14.19 12.42
C LYS A 603 -40.59 -14.47 10.99
N ILE A 604 -41.87 -14.68 10.72
CA ILE A 604 -42.39 -14.86 9.36
C ILE A 604 -42.17 -13.59 8.52
N SER A 605 -42.44 -12.42 9.09
CA SER A 605 -42.26 -11.14 8.37
C SER A 605 -40.80 -10.85 8.05
N GLN A 606 -39.91 -11.11 9.02
CA GLN A 606 -38.46 -11.02 8.82
C GLN A 606 -37.96 -12.02 7.78
N GLY A 607 -38.40 -13.29 7.86
CA GLY A 607 -38.04 -14.34 6.90
C GLY A 607 -38.47 -14.02 5.47
N LYS A 608 -39.66 -13.43 5.27
CA LYS A 608 -40.10 -12.95 3.94
C LYS A 608 -39.20 -11.86 3.38
N THR A 609 -38.76 -10.93 4.22
CA THR A 609 -37.88 -9.83 3.81
C THR A 609 -36.49 -10.36 3.44
N ALA A 610 -35.93 -11.24 4.27
CA ALA A 610 -34.64 -11.87 4.02
C ALA A 610 -34.65 -12.68 2.71
N LEU A 611 -35.70 -13.49 2.49
CA LEU A 611 -35.88 -14.23 1.24
C LEU A 611 -35.91 -13.32 0.00
N GLY A 612 -36.63 -12.19 0.07
CA GLY A 612 -36.66 -11.21 -1.03
C GLY A 612 -35.28 -10.59 -1.32
N ASN A 613 -34.51 -10.29 -0.27
CA ASN A 613 -33.15 -9.77 -0.42
C ASN A 613 -32.21 -10.81 -1.03
N ASP A 614 -32.31 -12.08 -0.61
CA ASP A 614 -31.48 -13.16 -1.13
C ASP A 614 -31.82 -13.50 -2.59
N GLN A 615 -33.09 -13.42 -2.98
CA GLN A 615 -33.52 -13.56 -4.38
C GLN A 615 -32.87 -12.48 -5.25
N ASN A 616 -32.84 -11.23 -4.78
CA ASN A 616 -32.19 -10.14 -5.48
C ASN A 616 -30.67 -10.32 -5.55
N SER A 617 -30.05 -10.76 -4.45
CA SER A 617 -28.61 -11.05 -4.39
C SER A 617 -28.22 -12.17 -5.35
N LEU A 618 -28.99 -13.26 -5.43
CA LEU A 618 -28.77 -14.35 -6.37
C LEU A 618 -28.91 -13.87 -7.82
N LYS A 619 -29.95 -13.10 -8.12
CA LYS A 619 -30.16 -12.54 -9.47
C LYS A 619 -29.00 -11.65 -9.88
N LYS A 620 -28.48 -10.82 -8.97
CA LYS A 620 -27.32 -9.96 -9.22
C LYS A 620 -26.06 -10.78 -9.47
N ALA A 621 -25.77 -11.76 -8.61
CA ALA A 621 -24.61 -12.65 -8.79
C ALA A 621 -24.66 -13.44 -10.11
N GLN A 622 -25.85 -13.87 -10.54
CA GLN A 622 -26.03 -14.53 -11.84
C GLN A 622 -25.81 -13.59 -13.03
N GLN A 623 -26.21 -12.31 -12.92
CA GLN A 623 -25.94 -11.30 -13.95
C GLN A 623 -24.46 -10.98 -14.06
N ASP A 624 -23.77 -10.84 -12.93
CA ASP A 624 -22.33 -10.57 -12.88
C ASP A 624 -21.56 -11.76 -13.49
N LEU A 625 -21.90 -12.99 -13.10
CA LEU A 625 -21.34 -14.21 -13.71
C LEU A 625 -21.55 -14.27 -15.23
N SER A 626 -22.75 -13.97 -15.72
CA SER A 626 -23.02 -13.95 -17.17
C SER A 626 -22.20 -12.88 -17.90
N THR A 627 -21.97 -11.73 -17.27
CA THR A 627 -21.19 -10.63 -17.84
C THR A 627 -19.71 -11.02 -17.93
N ASP A 628 -19.17 -11.59 -16.87
CA ASP A 628 -17.76 -11.98 -16.81
C ASP A 628 -17.47 -13.21 -17.68
N GLN A 629 -18.44 -14.11 -17.88
CA GLN A 629 -18.33 -15.17 -18.89
C GLN A 629 -18.22 -14.61 -20.32
N ALA A 630 -18.96 -13.55 -20.64
CA ALA A 630 -18.85 -12.89 -21.94
C ALA A 630 -17.49 -12.20 -22.09
N ALA A 631 -16.99 -11.55 -21.04
CA ALA A 631 -15.66 -10.92 -21.02
C ALA A 631 -14.54 -11.96 -21.20
N LEU A 632 -14.62 -13.12 -20.53
CA LEU A 632 -13.68 -14.23 -20.71
C LEU A 632 -13.66 -14.73 -22.17
N LYS A 633 -14.84 -14.86 -22.80
CA LYS A 633 -14.95 -15.26 -24.21
C LYS A 633 -14.28 -14.24 -25.14
N GLN A 634 -14.47 -12.95 -24.89
CA GLN A 634 -13.83 -11.87 -25.65
C GLN A 634 -12.31 -11.89 -25.47
N ALA A 635 -11.82 -11.98 -24.23
CA ALA A 635 -10.39 -12.05 -23.93
C ALA A 635 -9.72 -13.27 -24.59
N LYS A 636 -10.39 -14.43 -24.55
CA LYS A 636 -9.93 -15.66 -25.23
C LYS A 636 -9.82 -15.47 -26.74
N THR A 637 -10.81 -14.81 -27.34
CA THR A 637 -10.82 -14.54 -28.79
C THR A 637 -9.70 -13.60 -29.19
N ALA A 638 -9.52 -12.50 -28.45
CA ALA A 638 -8.45 -11.54 -28.70
C ALA A 638 -7.05 -12.16 -28.58
N LEU A 639 -6.83 -13.00 -27.55
CA LEU A 639 -5.57 -13.72 -27.39
C LEU A 639 -5.31 -14.70 -28.54
N ALA A 640 -6.34 -15.42 -29.00
CA ALA A 640 -6.21 -16.37 -30.11
C ALA A 640 -5.89 -15.65 -31.44
N GLN A 641 -6.58 -14.55 -31.73
CA GLN A 641 -6.32 -13.72 -32.92
C GLN A 641 -4.91 -13.14 -32.91
N PHE A 642 -4.48 -12.56 -31.79
CA PHE A 642 -3.13 -12.03 -31.64
C PHE A 642 -2.06 -13.11 -31.87
N LYS A 643 -2.22 -14.31 -31.29
CA LYS A 643 -1.27 -15.41 -31.49
C LYS A 643 -1.14 -15.77 -32.97
N GLN A 644 -2.26 -15.90 -33.68
CA GLN A 644 -2.27 -16.21 -35.11
C GLN A 644 -1.57 -15.13 -35.95
N GLU A 645 -1.86 -13.86 -35.70
CA GLU A 645 -1.22 -12.73 -36.40
C GLU A 645 0.29 -12.66 -36.09
N ASN A 646 0.67 -12.80 -34.82
CA ASN A 646 2.06 -12.72 -34.39
C ASN A 646 2.89 -13.89 -34.95
N ASP A 647 2.31 -15.09 -35.07
CA ASP A 647 2.96 -16.23 -35.72
C ASP A 647 3.23 -15.96 -37.22
N GLN A 648 2.30 -15.28 -37.91
CA GLN A 648 2.53 -14.84 -39.29
C GLN A 648 3.67 -13.83 -39.40
N PHE A 649 3.75 -12.86 -38.47
CA PHE A 649 4.86 -11.90 -38.46
C PHE A 649 6.21 -12.57 -38.16
N ILE A 650 6.24 -13.57 -37.27
CA ILE A 650 7.45 -14.36 -37.01
C ILE A 650 7.90 -15.10 -38.28
N GLN A 651 6.98 -15.73 -39.01
CA GLN A 651 7.30 -16.44 -40.25
C GLN A 651 7.81 -15.48 -41.35
N ASP A 652 7.17 -14.31 -41.52
CA ASP A 652 7.64 -13.29 -42.47
C ASP A 652 9.04 -12.79 -42.13
N TYR A 653 9.30 -12.45 -40.86
CA TYR A 653 10.63 -12.08 -40.40
C TYR A 653 11.68 -13.16 -40.71
N GLN A 654 11.39 -14.42 -40.40
CA GLN A 654 12.32 -15.54 -40.67
C GLN A 654 12.65 -15.64 -42.17
N ALA A 655 11.65 -15.53 -43.05
CA ALA A 655 11.85 -15.59 -44.50
C ALA A 655 12.68 -14.40 -45.03
N LYS A 656 12.41 -13.18 -44.54
CA LYS A 656 13.15 -11.97 -44.92
C LYS A 656 14.58 -11.99 -44.40
N ASN A 657 14.79 -12.45 -43.17
CA ASN A 657 16.12 -12.58 -42.58
C ASN A 657 16.97 -13.64 -43.31
N ALA A 658 16.38 -14.77 -43.71
CA ALA A 658 17.06 -15.76 -44.54
C ALA A 658 17.48 -15.19 -45.91
N THR A 659 16.64 -14.33 -46.49
CA THR A 659 16.98 -13.60 -47.73
C THR A 659 18.17 -12.67 -47.50
N ALA A 660 18.13 -11.85 -46.45
CA ALA A 660 19.24 -10.95 -46.09
C ALA A 660 20.57 -11.71 -45.91
N GLN A 661 20.55 -12.85 -45.20
CA GLN A 661 21.72 -13.70 -45.03
C GLN A 661 22.29 -14.20 -46.37
N LYS A 662 21.43 -14.57 -47.32
CA LYS A 662 21.85 -15.00 -48.66
C LYS A 662 22.48 -13.85 -49.46
N GLU A 663 21.92 -12.65 -49.39
CA GLU A 663 22.46 -11.47 -50.07
C GLU A 663 23.82 -11.05 -49.45
N HIS A 664 23.99 -11.18 -48.12
CA HIS A 664 25.28 -11.00 -47.44
C HIS A 664 26.33 -12.00 -47.93
N ALA A 665 26.01 -13.29 -47.97
CA ALA A 665 26.94 -14.32 -48.48
C ALA A 665 27.36 -14.06 -49.94
N THR A 666 26.44 -13.53 -50.76
CA THR A 666 26.73 -13.14 -52.15
C THR A 666 27.65 -11.92 -52.21
N LEU A 667 27.42 -10.92 -51.36
CA LEU A 667 28.27 -9.74 -51.25
C LEU A 667 29.70 -10.09 -50.81
N ASP A 668 29.85 -10.99 -49.85
CA ASP A 668 31.16 -11.48 -49.39
C ASP A 668 31.91 -12.18 -50.53
N SER A 669 31.21 -13.03 -51.30
CA SER A 669 31.79 -13.71 -52.46
C SER A 669 32.26 -12.72 -53.54
N LEU A 670 31.45 -11.71 -53.89
CA LEU A 670 31.83 -10.68 -54.86
C LEU A 670 32.97 -9.79 -54.33
N THR A 671 33.04 -9.55 -53.03
CA THR A 671 34.15 -8.81 -52.41
C THR A 671 35.47 -9.59 -52.58
N ALA A 672 35.45 -10.91 -52.42
CA ALA A 672 36.62 -11.75 -52.70
C ALA A 672 37.03 -11.69 -54.19
N VAL A 673 36.07 -11.69 -55.12
CA VAL A 673 36.34 -11.53 -56.57
C VAL A 673 37.00 -10.19 -56.87
N VAL A 674 36.49 -9.09 -56.30
CA VAL A 674 37.09 -7.75 -56.46
C VAL A 674 38.55 -7.75 -56.01
N ASN A 675 38.86 -8.35 -54.85
CA ASN A 675 40.22 -8.44 -54.34
C ASN A 675 41.12 -9.24 -55.29
N ALA A 676 40.67 -10.41 -55.77
CA ALA A 676 41.44 -11.21 -56.71
C ALA A 676 41.70 -10.48 -58.04
N LYS A 677 40.72 -9.72 -58.56
CA LYS A 677 40.88 -8.91 -59.78
C LYS A 677 41.82 -7.72 -59.55
N LYS A 678 41.81 -7.12 -58.36
CA LYS A 678 42.76 -6.07 -57.96
C LYS A 678 44.19 -6.59 -57.93
N ASP A 679 44.42 -7.75 -57.32
CA ASP A 679 45.74 -8.39 -57.26
C ASP A 679 46.28 -8.69 -58.67
N ASN A 680 45.43 -9.20 -59.57
CA ASN A 680 45.79 -9.41 -60.97
C ASN A 680 46.16 -8.09 -61.67
N LEU A 681 45.36 -7.03 -61.51
CA LEU A 681 45.67 -5.72 -62.08
C LEU A 681 47.02 -5.18 -61.56
N ASP A 682 47.31 -5.34 -60.27
CA ASP A 682 48.57 -4.90 -59.68
C ASP A 682 49.76 -5.69 -60.23
N GLN A 683 49.62 -7.00 -60.41
CA GLN A 683 50.66 -7.85 -61.02
C GLN A 683 50.94 -7.46 -62.48
N VAL A 684 49.88 -7.28 -63.28
CA VAL A 684 50.02 -6.92 -64.70
C VAL A 684 50.64 -5.51 -64.84
N ASN A 685 50.28 -4.56 -63.98
CA ASN A 685 50.90 -3.23 -63.91
C ASN A 685 52.38 -3.30 -63.50
N ALA A 686 52.73 -4.14 -62.53
CA ALA A 686 54.11 -4.32 -62.12
C ALA A 686 54.98 -4.89 -63.26
N GLU A 687 54.43 -5.81 -64.05
CA GLU A 687 55.12 -6.36 -65.22
C GLU A 687 55.26 -5.33 -66.35
N GLN A 688 54.22 -4.53 -66.63
CA GLN A 688 54.32 -3.40 -67.57
C GLN A 688 55.49 -2.47 -67.21
N LYS A 689 55.63 -2.14 -65.93
CA LYS A 689 56.71 -1.27 -65.46
C LYS A 689 58.10 -1.87 -65.72
N LYS A 690 58.27 -3.19 -65.61
CA LYS A 690 59.54 -3.86 -65.94
C LYS A 690 59.81 -3.84 -67.44
N LEU A 691 58.80 -4.09 -68.27
CA LEU A 691 58.92 -4.05 -69.72
C LEU A 691 59.26 -2.64 -70.23
N ASP A 692 58.62 -1.61 -69.66
CA ASP A 692 58.95 -0.21 -69.96
C ASP A 692 60.40 0.13 -69.58
N GLN A 693 60.90 -0.37 -68.44
CA GLN A 693 62.29 -0.21 -68.04
C GLN A 693 63.24 -0.90 -69.01
N LEU A 694 62.95 -2.14 -69.39
CA LEU A 694 63.75 -2.91 -70.34
C LEU A 694 63.82 -2.23 -71.72
N ALA A 695 62.68 -1.72 -72.22
CA ALA A 695 62.63 -0.98 -73.48
C ALA A 695 63.51 0.30 -73.43
N ASN A 696 63.47 1.03 -72.31
CA ASN A 696 64.31 2.21 -72.10
C ASN A 696 65.81 1.86 -72.01
N GLU A 697 66.17 0.77 -71.33
CA GLU A 697 67.56 0.30 -71.25
C GLU A 697 68.09 -0.16 -72.61
N ALA A 698 67.27 -0.88 -73.39
CA ALA A 698 67.62 -1.29 -74.74
C ALA A 698 67.86 -0.08 -75.68
N GLN A 699 67.06 0.98 -75.56
CA GLN A 699 67.30 2.22 -76.30
C GLN A 699 68.65 2.88 -75.93
N LYS A 700 69.02 2.88 -74.63
CA LYS A 700 70.33 3.37 -74.17
C LYS A 700 71.48 2.52 -74.72
N ALA A 701 71.29 1.19 -74.82
CA ALA A 701 72.28 0.28 -75.41
C ALA A 701 72.51 0.59 -76.90
N VAL A 702 71.45 0.87 -77.68
CA VAL A 702 71.57 1.33 -79.08
C VAL A 702 72.43 2.59 -79.17
N ALA A 703 72.15 3.61 -78.34
CA ALA A 703 72.91 4.85 -78.33
C ALA A 703 74.39 4.60 -78.01
N THR A 704 74.68 3.68 -77.08
CA THR A 704 76.04 3.29 -76.69
C THR A 704 76.76 2.59 -77.84
N ALA A 705 76.10 1.63 -78.51
CA ALA A 705 76.67 0.90 -79.64
C ALA A 705 77.00 1.82 -80.84
N LYS A 706 76.15 2.83 -81.10
CA LYS A 706 76.39 3.85 -82.13
C LYS A 706 77.57 4.77 -81.80
N ASN A 707 77.74 5.12 -80.53
CA ASN A 707 78.90 5.90 -80.09
C ASN A 707 80.22 5.14 -80.30
N VAL A 708 80.23 3.83 -80.01
CA VAL A 708 81.41 2.97 -80.27
C VAL A 708 81.71 2.88 -81.77
N LEU A 709 80.68 2.71 -82.61
CA LEU A 709 80.84 2.72 -84.07
C LEU A 709 81.50 4.02 -84.57
N THR A 710 81.03 5.17 -84.06
CA THR A 710 81.57 6.49 -84.40
C THR A 710 83.04 6.62 -84.00
N LYS A 711 83.43 6.09 -82.83
CA LYS A 711 84.83 6.09 -82.40
C LYS A 711 85.74 5.32 -83.37
N HIS A 712 85.33 4.13 -83.81
CA HIS A 712 86.12 3.35 -84.78
C HIS A 712 86.21 4.04 -86.14
N GLN A 713 85.12 4.65 -86.61
CA GLN A 713 85.11 5.43 -87.86
C GLN A 713 86.07 6.63 -87.80
N ASN A 714 86.09 7.35 -86.68
CA ASN A 714 87.01 8.47 -86.48
C ASN A 714 88.47 7.99 -86.42
N HIS A 715 88.74 6.84 -85.79
CA HIS A 715 90.08 6.25 -85.74
C HIS A 715 90.58 5.86 -87.13
N LEU A 716 89.73 5.24 -87.97
CA LEU A 716 90.07 4.91 -89.36
C LEU A 716 90.45 6.16 -90.17
N ALA A 717 89.68 7.24 -90.04
CA ALA A 717 89.94 8.49 -90.74
C ALA A 717 91.29 9.11 -90.31
N ALA A 718 91.60 9.08 -89.02
CA ALA A 718 92.89 9.55 -88.50
C ALA A 718 94.07 8.71 -89.01
N LEU A 719 93.91 7.38 -89.05
CA LEU A 719 94.94 6.46 -89.54
C LEU A 719 95.22 6.61 -91.03
N GLN A 720 94.19 6.77 -91.86
CA GLN A 720 94.34 7.04 -93.31
C GLN A 720 95.06 8.38 -93.57
N THR A 721 94.77 9.40 -92.76
CA THR A 721 95.44 10.70 -92.84
C THR A 721 96.92 10.56 -92.51
N ALA A 722 97.25 9.88 -91.40
CA ALA A 722 98.65 9.67 -90.98
C ALA A 722 99.47 8.86 -91.99
N LEU A 723 98.89 7.82 -92.61
CA LEU A 723 99.55 7.05 -93.67
C LEU A 723 99.85 7.89 -94.92
N LYS A 724 98.94 8.80 -95.28
CA LYS A 724 99.14 9.73 -96.40
C LYS A 724 100.29 10.71 -96.11
N ASP A 725 100.36 11.23 -94.89
CA ASP A 725 101.42 12.16 -94.46
C ASP A 725 102.80 11.49 -94.43
N GLN A 726 102.86 10.20 -94.05
CA GLN A 726 104.08 9.39 -94.11
C GLN A 726 104.58 9.23 -95.56
N ALA A 727 103.68 8.88 -96.50
CA ALA A 727 104.03 8.72 -97.91
C ALA A 727 104.55 10.03 -98.54
N ILE A 728 103.94 11.17 -98.19
CA ILE A 728 104.40 12.49 -98.63
C ILE A 728 105.80 12.79 -98.07
N SER A 729 106.05 12.48 -96.79
CA SER A 729 107.35 12.72 -96.14
C SER A 729 108.46 11.82 -96.70
N GLU A 730 108.14 10.58 -97.08
CA GLU A 730 109.06 9.64 -97.72
C GLU A 730 109.49 10.17 -99.10
N GLN A 731 108.55 10.66 -99.90
CA GLN A 731 108.82 11.21 -101.22
C GLN A 731 109.67 12.49 -101.16
N ASP A 732 109.45 13.36 -100.17
CA ASP A 732 110.29 14.53 -99.92
C ASP A 732 111.73 14.12 -99.58
N TYR A 733 111.90 13.15 -98.66
CA TYR A 733 113.23 12.65 -98.29
C TYR A 733 114.00 12.08 -99.49
N GLN A 734 113.38 11.23 -100.30
CA GLN A 734 114.01 10.63 -101.49
C GLN A 734 114.42 11.70 -102.52
N SER A 735 113.58 12.72 -102.71
CA SER A 735 113.87 13.82 -103.64
C SER A 735 115.07 14.66 -103.19
N LYS A 736 115.22 14.90 -101.87
CA LYS A 736 116.36 15.62 -101.30
C LYS A 736 117.64 14.78 -101.27
N ALA A 737 117.52 13.47 -101.08
CA ALA A 737 118.66 12.55 -101.10
C ALA A 737 119.33 12.52 -102.48
N LYS A 738 118.50 12.48 -103.55
CA LYS A 738 118.99 12.52 -104.93
C LYS A 738 119.74 13.81 -105.24
N LEU A 739 119.20 14.96 -104.84
CA LEU A 739 119.85 16.27 -105.07
C LEU A 739 121.21 16.39 -104.37
N ALA A 740 121.34 15.88 -103.14
CA ALA A 740 122.61 15.87 -102.41
C ALA A 740 123.67 15.00 -103.09
N ASN A 741 123.29 13.84 -103.65
CA ASN A 741 124.18 12.98 -104.42
C ASN A 741 124.64 13.64 -105.73
N ASP A 742 123.71 14.20 -106.53
CA ASP A 742 124.03 14.79 -107.83
C ASP A 742 125.03 15.96 -107.69
N LEU A 743 124.90 16.77 -106.63
CA LEU A 743 125.83 17.86 -106.33
C LEU A 743 127.21 17.35 -105.86
N SER A 744 127.25 16.24 -105.13
CA SER A 744 128.50 15.62 -104.69
C SER A 744 129.31 15.07 -105.85
N GLU A 745 128.66 14.45 -106.85
CA GLU A 745 129.35 13.92 -108.04
C GLU A 745 129.93 15.03 -108.92
N LYS A 746 129.19 16.12 -109.10
CA LYS A 746 129.61 17.27 -109.91
C LYS A 746 130.77 18.05 -109.30
N LEU A 747 130.83 18.14 -107.97
CA LEU A 747 131.97 18.71 -107.25
C LEU A 747 133.26 17.91 -107.53
N SER A 748 133.18 16.58 -107.57
CA SER A 748 134.34 15.73 -107.86
C SER A 748 134.85 15.86 -109.30
N SER A 749 133.98 16.07 -110.30
CA SER A 749 134.43 16.24 -111.69
C SER A 749 135.18 17.56 -111.92
N GLU A 750 134.69 18.67 -111.34
CA GLU A 750 135.33 19.98 -111.55
C GLU A 750 136.67 20.14 -110.80
N GLN A 751 136.85 19.38 -109.72
CA GLN A 751 138.14 19.25 -109.04
C GLN A 751 139.20 18.58 -109.92
N ALA A 752 138.80 17.64 -110.78
CA ALA A 752 139.72 16.98 -111.72
C ALA A 752 140.15 17.93 -112.86
N ASN A 753 139.22 18.73 -113.39
CA ASN A 753 139.50 19.72 -114.43
C ASN A 753 140.49 20.80 -113.99
N LEU A 754 140.38 21.29 -112.74
CA LEU A 754 141.32 22.25 -112.16
C LEU A 754 142.78 21.76 -112.25
N LYS A 755 142.96 20.46 -112.00
CA LYS A 755 144.25 19.77 -112.02
C LYS A 755 144.85 19.66 -113.43
N GLN A 756 144.01 19.60 -114.47
CA GLN A 756 144.43 19.55 -115.87
C GLN A 756 144.98 20.91 -116.35
N THR A 757 144.30 22.00 -116.00
CA THR A 757 144.73 23.37 -116.34
C THR A 757 146.06 23.77 -115.69
N GLU A 758 146.34 23.24 -114.50
CA GLU A 758 147.63 23.42 -113.80
C GLU A 758 148.81 22.81 -114.57
N ASN A 759 148.59 21.63 -115.16
CA ASN A 759 149.62 20.92 -115.93
C ASN A 759 149.98 21.65 -117.24
N ASN A 760 148.99 22.23 -117.93
CA ASN A 760 149.21 22.93 -119.22
C ASN A 760 150.03 24.21 -119.05
N LEU A 761 149.80 24.98 -117.98
CA LEU A 761 150.59 26.15 -117.61
C LEU A 761 152.07 25.80 -117.42
N THR A 762 152.32 24.67 -116.77
CA THR A 762 153.67 24.18 -116.47
C THR A 762 154.44 23.81 -117.75
N GLN A 763 153.75 23.32 -118.79
CA GLN A 763 154.37 22.90 -120.05
C GLN A 763 154.77 24.08 -120.95
N ALA A 764 153.94 25.13 -121.03
CA ALA A 764 154.26 26.34 -121.80
C ALA A 764 155.51 27.07 -121.27
N GLN A 765 155.73 27.02 -119.94
CA GLN A 765 156.89 27.63 -119.30
C GLN A 765 158.22 26.90 -119.60
N LYS A 766 158.17 25.60 -119.95
CA LYS A 766 159.35 24.77 -120.24
C LYS A 766 160.00 25.04 -121.60
N LEU A 767 159.23 25.42 -122.63
CA LEU A 767 159.73 25.66 -124.00
C LEU A 767 160.55 26.96 -124.14
N ALA A 768 160.30 27.96 -123.30
CA ALA A 768 161.07 29.20 -123.27
C ALA A 768 162.52 29.02 -122.74
N ALA A 769 162.80 27.90 -122.08
CA ALA A 769 164.06 27.70 -121.35
C ALA A 769 165.19 27.01 -122.16
N LEU A 770 164.94 26.48 -123.37
CA LEU A 770 165.92 25.66 -124.11
C LEU A 770 166.87 26.43 -125.06
N ALA A 771 166.74 27.76 -125.18
CA ALA A 771 167.60 28.61 -126.02
C ALA A 771 168.92 29.07 -125.36
N ASN A 772 169.29 28.58 -124.17
CA ASN A 772 170.62 28.76 -123.60
C ASN A 772 170.92 27.69 -122.54
N GLN A 773 171.99 26.90 -122.74
CA GLN A 773 172.52 25.86 -121.83
C GLN A 773 172.77 26.40 -120.40
N THR A 774 172.79 25.63 -119.30
CA THR A 774 173.64 24.44 -119.00
C THR A 774 173.29 23.86 -117.60
N GLN A 775 173.42 22.52 -117.43
CA GLN A 775 173.88 21.75 -116.23
C GLN A 775 172.95 21.55 -114.99
N PRO A 776 173.18 20.50 -114.15
CA PRO A 776 172.18 19.53 -113.66
C PRO A 776 172.00 19.44 -112.12
N GLU A 777 170.99 18.70 -111.62
CA GLU A 777 171.07 17.66 -110.55
C GLU A 777 169.71 17.23 -109.95
N GLU A 778 169.78 16.09 -109.25
CA GLU A 778 168.87 15.17 -108.55
C GLU A 778 167.86 15.74 -107.51
N GLY A 779 166.94 14.88 -107.02
CA GLY A 779 166.43 15.04 -105.63
C GLY A 779 165.03 14.48 -105.34
N ASP A 780 164.95 13.61 -104.32
CA ASP A 780 163.84 12.77 -103.84
C ASP A 780 162.92 13.39 -102.74
N THR A 781 161.92 12.60 -102.30
CA THR A 781 161.38 12.41 -100.91
C THR A 781 160.23 13.25 -100.29
N GLU A 782 159.11 12.55 -99.96
CA GLU A 782 158.57 12.16 -98.61
C GLU A 782 157.70 13.11 -97.71
N VAL A 783 156.79 12.49 -96.90
CA VAL A 783 156.40 12.76 -95.46
C VAL A 783 154.94 13.18 -95.03
N ILE A 784 154.25 12.25 -94.31
CA ILE A 784 153.60 12.23 -92.93
C ILE A 784 152.21 12.89 -92.54
N LEU A 785 151.51 12.16 -91.63
CA LEU A 785 150.23 12.19 -90.81
C LEU A 785 150.00 13.38 -89.80
N PRO A 786 149.10 13.42 -88.73
CA PRO A 786 148.04 12.51 -88.12
C PRO A 786 146.77 13.14 -87.37
N GLU A 787 145.95 12.26 -86.69
CA GLU A 787 145.19 12.35 -85.36
C GLU A 787 143.83 13.11 -85.16
N GLU A 788 142.86 12.87 -84.21
CA GLU A 788 142.44 11.83 -83.20
C GLU A 788 141.03 12.13 -82.51
N HIS A 789 140.51 11.17 -81.68
CA HIS A 789 139.64 11.27 -80.44
C HIS A 789 138.13 10.82 -80.30
N LYS A 790 137.74 10.47 -79.04
CA LYS A 790 136.73 9.48 -78.51
C LYS A 790 135.75 9.99 -77.38
N LYS A 791 134.57 9.31 -77.23
CA LYS A 791 133.82 8.69 -76.06
C LYS A 791 133.03 9.41 -74.90
N ASN A 792 132.04 8.63 -74.37
CA ASN A 792 131.42 8.44 -72.99
C ASN A 792 130.05 9.11 -72.61
N ASP A 793 129.16 8.70 -71.66
CA ASP A 793 128.75 7.46 -70.90
C ASP A 793 127.45 7.70 -70.02
N GLN A 794 126.71 6.63 -69.67
CA GLN A 794 125.83 6.19 -68.51
C GLN A 794 124.86 6.98 -67.52
N SER A 795 123.73 6.28 -67.17
CA SER A 795 123.03 5.89 -65.88
C SER A 795 121.89 6.63 -65.07
N SER A 796 120.85 5.83 -64.70
CA SER A 796 120.15 5.51 -63.38
C SER A 796 119.07 6.36 -62.60
N GLN A 797 117.93 5.68 -62.33
CA GLN A 797 116.86 5.58 -61.27
C GLN A 797 116.63 6.54 -60.03
N GLN A 798 115.32 6.71 -59.64
CA GLN A 798 114.60 6.35 -58.36
C GLN A 798 113.69 7.39 -57.58
N THR A 799 112.42 6.99 -57.29
CA THR A 799 111.54 7.12 -56.05
C THR A 799 110.55 8.28 -55.65
N GLN A 800 109.45 7.84 -54.96
CA GLN A 800 108.61 8.39 -53.82
C GLN A 800 107.34 9.27 -54.08
N ASP A 801 106.23 9.32 -53.28
CA ASP A 801 105.46 8.47 -52.29
C ASP A 801 104.19 9.29 -51.79
N PRO A 802 103.22 8.75 -50.97
CA PRO A 802 101.84 9.25 -50.71
C PRO A 802 101.48 9.62 -49.21
N ASN A 803 100.18 9.70 -48.84
CA ASN A 803 99.63 9.85 -47.45
C ASN A 803 98.11 9.45 -47.39
N LYS A 804 97.43 8.99 -46.31
CA LYS A 804 97.72 8.38 -44.98
C LYS A 804 96.38 7.99 -44.24
N PHE A 805 96.28 6.77 -43.67
CA PHE A 805 95.78 6.25 -42.34
C PHE A 805 94.44 6.72 -41.66
N VAL A 806 93.73 6.07 -40.69
CA VAL A 806 93.49 4.71 -40.06
C VAL A 806 93.25 4.81 -38.51
N VAL A 807 92.09 4.27 -38.03
CA VAL A 807 91.81 3.45 -36.80
C VAL A 807 91.78 4.08 -35.36
N SER A 808 91.45 3.27 -34.34
CA SER A 808 90.40 3.32 -33.30
C SER A 808 90.84 3.38 -31.81
N ASP A 809 89.82 3.49 -30.95
CA ASP A 809 89.57 2.92 -29.59
C ASP A 809 90.12 3.45 -28.23
N GLU A 810 89.13 3.57 -27.31
CA GLU A 810 89.03 3.44 -25.82
C GLU A 810 90.03 4.07 -24.82
N ASN A 811 89.54 4.84 -23.81
CA ASN A 811 89.30 4.41 -22.40
C ASN A 811 89.01 5.55 -21.36
N LYS A 812 88.29 5.17 -20.27
CA LYS A 812 88.24 5.66 -18.84
C LYS A 812 87.25 6.72 -18.27
N GLN A 813 86.38 6.18 -17.38
CA GLN A 813 86.04 6.49 -15.95
C GLN A 813 85.05 7.58 -15.47
N GLN A 814 83.95 7.07 -14.84
CA GLN A 814 83.15 7.46 -13.63
C GLN A 814 82.55 8.90 -13.51
N VAL A 815 81.28 9.16 -13.17
CA VAL A 815 80.39 8.70 -12.06
C VAL A 815 78.88 8.82 -12.46
N ILE A 816 78.00 8.01 -11.84
CA ILE A 816 76.52 7.81 -11.96
C ILE A 816 75.74 8.65 -10.89
N PRO A 817 74.38 8.74 -10.76
CA PRO A 817 73.33 7.83 -11.26
C PRO A 817 72.02 8.44 -11.83
N GLU A 818 71.26 7.55 -12.50
CA GLU A 818 69.79 7.50 -12.70
C GLU A 818 69.12 8.61 -13.54
N LEU A 819 68.13 8.37 -14.40
CA LEU A 819 67.24 7.24 -14.73
C LEU A 819 66.78 7.41 -16.19
N THR A 820 66.62 6.31 -16.93
CA THR A 820 66.44 6.31 -18.39
C THR A 820 64.99 6.20 -18.89
N TYR A 821 64.67 7.15 -19.79
CA TYR A 821 63.92 7.12 -21.08
C TYR A 821 62.45 6.64 -21.15
N THR A 822 61.45 7.53 -21.41
CA THR A 822 60.89 8.12 -22.68
C THR A 822 60.16 7.16 -23.62
N VAL A 823 59.03 7.45 -24.29
CA VAL A 823 58.03 8.56 -24.40
C VAL A 823 57.06 8.06 -25.50
N LYS A 824 55.72 8.12 -25.46
CA LYS A 824 54.74 9.21 -25.73
C LYS A 824 53.51 8.52 -26.38
N GLU A 825 52.26 8.99 -26.45
CA GLU A 825 51.47 10.16 -26.02
C GLU A 825 49.98 9.81 -26.36
N ASN A 826 49.01 10.45 -25.69
CA ASN A 826 47.62 10.74 -26.11
C ASN A 826 46.66 9.55 -26.39
N SER A 827 45.33 9.59 -26.19
CA SER A 827 44.33 10.55 -25.71
C SER A 827 42.98 9.79 -25.53
N GLN A 828 41.97 10.47 -25.00
CA GLN A 828 40.60 10.04 -24.69
C GLN A 828 39.82 9.20 -25.75
N HIS A 829 38.80 8.49 -25.24
CA HIS A 829 37.39 8.40 -25.70
C HIS A 829 36.83 7.02 -26.19
N ASN A 830 35.65 6.70 -25.63
CA ASN A 830 34.45 6.03 -26.20
C ASN A 830 34.40 4.57 -26.71
N SER A 831 33.38 3.86 -26.17
CA SER A 831 32.39 2.94 -26.78
C SER A 831 32.76 1.70 -27.60
N ASN A 832 32.13 0.59 -27.17
CA ASN A 832 31.54 -0.56 -27.88
C ASN A 832 32.40 -1.64 -28.57
N ASN A 833 32.01 -2.90 -28.29
CA ASN A 833 32.04 -4.11 -29.15
C ASN A 833 33.44 -4.65 -29.57
N ILE A 834 33.73 -5.95 -29.74
CA ILE A 834 32.98 -7.21 -29.85
C ILE A 834 33.98 -8.38 -29.57
N ASP A 835 33.41 -9.52 -29.20
CA ASP A 835 33.84 -10.93 -29.34
C ASP A 835 34.83 -11.63 -28.39
N ASN A 836 34.22 -12.60 -27.70
CA ASN A 836 34.60 -13.98 -27.43
C ASN A 836 36.01 -14.47 -27.80
N SER A 837 36.70 -15.06 -26.81
CA SER A 837 36.90 -16.51 -26.75
C SER A 837 37.57 -16.98 -25.44
N ARG A 838 36.97 -18.03 -24.90
CA ARG A 838 37.31 -18.90 -23.74
C ARG A 838 38.81 -19.03 -23.38
N ARG A 839 39.13 -18.98 -22.07
CA ARG A 839 39.80 -20.06 -21.28
C ARG A 839 40.05 -19.66 -19.82
N ILE A 840 39.61 -20.54 -18.92
CA ILE A 840 39.94 -20.59 -17.49
C ILE A 840 41.41 -21.01 -17.32
N ILE A 841 42.22 -20.32 -16.52
CA ILE A 841 43.21 -20.91 -15.58
C ILE A 841 43.40 -19.99 -14.35
N ILE A 842 43.24 -20.60 -13.18
CA ILE A 842 43.40 -20.10 -11.81
C ILE A 842 44.86 -19.70 -11.52
N LYS A 843 45.09 -18.57 -10.80
CA LYS A 843 46.24 -18.43 -9.90
C LYS A 843 45.88 -17.71 -8.61
N ASN A 844 46.13 -18.44 -7.52
CA ASN A 844 46.10 -18.05 -6.12
C ASN A 844 46.88 -16.76 -5.86
N ASN A 845 46.37 -15.95 -4.92
CA ASN A 845 47.25 -15.30 -3.95
C ASN A 845 46.57 -15.23 -2.57
N LYS A 846 47.18 -15.96 -1.62
CA LYS A 846 46.94 -15.87 -0.19
C LYS A 846 47.58 -14.59 0.34
N VAL A 847 46.85 -13.80 1.14
CA VAL A 847 47.38 -13.11 2.33
C VAL A 847 46.30 -13.12 3.43
N ASN A 848 46.78 -13.27 4.67
CA ASN A 848 46.13 -13.80 5.86
C ASN A 848 45.00 -12.96 6.49
N ILE A 849 43.91 -13.69 6.74
CA ILE A 849 43.01 -13.79 7.89
C ILE A 849 43.49 -13.12 9.20
N ASN A 850 42.60 -12.33 9.82
CA ASN A 850 42.20 -12.54 11.23
C ASN A 850 40.81 -11.94 11.53
N ASN A 851 39.96 -12.80 12.13
CA ASN A 851 38.70 -12.59 12.85
C ASN A 851 37.40 -12.24 12.09
N SER A 852 36.68 -13.31 11.71
CA SER A 852 35.53 -13.85 12.48
C SER A 852 34.24 -14.11 11.67
N PHE A 853 33.68 -15.30 11.92
CA PHE A 853 32.40 -15.87 11.48
C PHE A 853 32.31 -16.43 10.05
N ASN A 854 32.90 -17.62 9.89
CA ASN A 854 32.36 -18.63 8.97
C ASN A 854 30.92 -18.99 9.38
N HIS A 855 29.95 -18.44 8.66
CA HIS A 855 28.65 -19.07 8.45
C HIS A 855 28.47 -19.26 6.94
N THR A 856 29.16 -20.24 6.36
CA THR A 856 28.83 -20.72 5.01
C THR A 856 27.50 -21.46 5.06
N LYS A 857 26.43 -20.68 5.05
CA LYS A 857 25.07 -21.17 4.89
C LYS A 857 24.88 -21.59 3.43
N LYS A 858 24.35 -22.80 3.21
CA LYS A 858 24.01 -23.36 1.87
C LYS A 858 23.30 -22.30 1.02
N ILE A 859 23.73 -22.12 -0.23
CA ILE A 859 23.10 -21.18 -1.17
C ILE A 859 21.65 -21.61 -1.37
N VAL A 860 20.71 -20.76 -0.94
CA VAL A 860 19.28 -20.97 -1.12
C VAL A 860 18.90 -20.37 -2.47
N LYS A 861 18.29 -21.15 -3.36
CA LYS A 861 17.85 -20.69 -4.69
C LYS A 861 16.34 -20.49 -4.80
N LYS A 862 15.57 -21.13 -3.92
CA LYS A 862 14.12 -20.94 -3.79
C LYS A 862 13.71 -20.88 -2.34
N ILE A 863 12.81 -19.95 -2.05
CA ILE A 863 12.17 -19.79 -0.75
C ILE A 863 10.66 -19.81 -0.89
N TYR A 864 9.99 -20.20 0.19
CA TYR A 864 8.54 -20.13 0.35
C TYR A 864 8.21 -19.25 1.55
N VAL A 865 7.29 -18.31 1.38
CA VAL A 865 6.75 -17.47 2.46
C VAL A 865 5.51 -18.20 2.99
N PRO A 866 5.57 -18.88 4.16
CA PRO A 866 4.43 -19.64 4.67
C PRO A 866 3.27 -18.72 5.07
N VAL A 867 2.06 -19.29 5.13
CA VAL A 867 0.91 -18.63 5.77
C VAL A 867 1.25 -18.38 7.24
N ILE A 868 1.15 -17.13 7.68
CA ILE A 868 1.45 -16.72 9.06
C ILE A 868 0.12 -16.44 9.76
N ASN A 869 -0.02 -16.90 11.01
CA ASN A 869 -1.22 -16.71 11.85
C ASN A 869 -2.52 -17.23 11.20
N HIS A 870 -2.45 -18.29 10.40
CA HIS A 870 -3.61 -18.87 9.69
C HIS A 870 -4.39 -17.88 8.81
N ASN A 871 -3.75 -16.77 8.40
CA ASN A 871 -4.37 -15.74 7.57
C ASN A 871 -3.64 -15.62 6.23
N ARG A 872 -4.29 -16.08 5.14
CA ARG A 872 -3.73 -15.99 3.78
C ARG A 872 -3.58 -14.56 3.25
N ASN A 873 -4.26 -13.59 3.87
CA ASN A 873 -4.12 -12.17 3.54
C ASN A 873 -2.97 -11.50 4.30
N TRP A 874 -2.25 -12.23 5.16
CA TRP A 874 -1.08 -11.70 5.85
C TRP A 874 0.01 -11.35 4.82
N ARG A 875 0.72 -10.25 5.07
CA ARG A 875 1.81 -9.80 4.19
C ARG A 875 3.09 -9.60 5.00
N VAL A 876 4.21 -10.04 4.43
CA VAL A 876 5.55 -9.89 5.01
C VAL A 876 6.15 -8.59 4.47
N ASN A 877 6.73 -7.78 5.36
CA ASN A 877 7.39 -6.54 4.98
C ASN A 877 8.64 -6.84 4.14
N VAL A 878 8.86 -6.06 3.08
CA VAL A 878 10.08 -6.09 2.27
C VAL A 878 11.07 -5.07 2.83
N TYR A 879 12.36 -5.39 2.74
CA TYR A 879 13.46 -4.56 3.21
C TYR A 879 14.38 -4.17 2.05
N ASN A 880 15.12 -3.07 2.19
CA ASN A 880 16.16 -2.67 1.25
C ASN A 880 17.53 -3.32 1.60
N GLY A 881 18.55 -3.08 0.77
CA GLY A 881 19.91 -3.62 0.96
C GLY A 881 20.64 -3.14 2.22
N GLN A 882 20.06 -2.22 2.99
CA GLN A 882 20.55 -1.71 4.27
C GLN A 882 19.75 -2.27 5.47
N GLY A 883 18.77 -3.14 5.24
CA GLY A 883 17.91 -3.71 6.29
C GLY A 883 16.84 -2.75 6.80
N GLN A 884 16.55 -1.67 6.07
CA GLN A 884 15.46 -0.76 6.40
C GLN A 884 14.17 -1.25 5.75
N LYS A 885 13.08 -1.24 6.51
CA LYS A 885 11.75 -1.61 6.04
C LYS A 885 11.31 -0.65 4.93
N THR A 886 10.77 -1.19 3.83
CA THR A 886 10.17 -0.41 2.74
C THR A 886 8.64 -0.37 2.89
N ASP A 887 7.97 0.41 2.04
CA ASP A 887 6.50 0.45 1.96
C ASP A 887 5.90 -0.74 1.18
N GLN A 888 6.74 -1.68 0.71
CA GLN A 888 6.32 -2.85 -0.06
C GLN A 888 6.12 -4.07 0.84
N THR A 889 5.17 -4.93 0.46
CA THR A 889 4.88 -6.17 1.18
C THR A 889 4.58 -7.32 0.22
N ILE A 890 4.95 -8.53 0.62
CA ILE A 890 4.71 -9.77 -0.13
C ILE A 890 3.62 -10.58 0.56
N ALA A 891 2.66 -11.09 -0.19
CA ALA A 891 1.63 -11.97 0.36
C ALA A 891 2.26 -13.27 0.88
N THR A 892 1.78 -13.76 2.02
CA THR A 892 2.08 -15.13 2.44
C THR A 892 1.50 -16.14 1.44
N ASP A 893 1.96 -17.39 1.48
CA ASP A 893 1.64 -18.44 0.50
C ASP A 893 2.22 -18.19 -0.90
N THR A 894 3.44 -17.64 -0.97
CA THR A 894 4.12 -17.37 -2.23
C THR A 894 5.53 -17.94 -2.23
N SER A 895 5.97 -18.45 -3.39
CA SER A 895 7.34 -18.93 -3.60
C SER A 895 8.13 -17.98 -4.48
N TRP A 896 9.39 -17.75 -4.13
CA TRP A 896 10.26 -16.81 -4.81
C TRP A 896 11.61 -17.45 -5.16
N GLN A 897 12.12 -17.10 -6.34
CA GLN A 897 13.53 -17.34 -6.63
C GLN A 897 14.38 -16.38 -5.84
N VAL A 898 15.47 -16.89 -5.29
CA VAL A 898 16.46 -16.08 -4.58
C VAL A 898 17.53 -15.68 -5.57
N LEU A 899 17.68 -14.37 -5.78
CA LEU A 899 18.73 -13.80 -6.62
C LEU A 899 20.05 -13.75 -5.86
N GLU A 900 20.00 -13.29 -4.62
CA GLU A 900 21.14 -13.15 -3.71
C GLU A 900 20.72 -13.37 -2.25
N GLN A 901 21.68 -13.64 -1.36
CA GLN A 901 21.44 -13.73 0.07
C GLN A 901 22.50 -12.93 0.83
N MET A 902 22.11 -12.19 1.86
CA MET A 902 23.05 -11.41 2.67
C MET A 902 22.68 -11.42 4.14
N LEU A 903 23.67 -11.18 5.01
CA LEU A 903 23.45 -11.03 6.44
C LEU A 903 23.32 -9.53 6.76
N ILE A 904 22.17 -9.11 7.30
CA ILE A 904 21.96 -7.73 7.77
C ILE A 904 21.71 -7.77 9.27
N GLY A 905 22.64 -7.20 10.05
CA GLY A 905 22.67 -7.40 11.49
C GLY A 905 22.92 -8.87 11.84
N THR A 906 21.99 -9.50 12.57
CA THR A 906 22.07 -10.91 12.97
C THR A 906 21.13 -11.83 12.18
N THR A 907 20.46 -11.31 11.14
CA THR A 907 19.42 -12.04 10.40
C THR A 907 19.81 -12.14 8.93
N TRP A 908 19.66 -13.34 8.34
CA TRP A 908 19.83 -13.52 6.89
C TRP A 908 18.63 -12.95 6.14
N TYR A 909 18.89 -12.37 4.99
CA TYR A 909 17.91 -11.86 4.05
C TYR A 909 18.11 -12.50 2.68
N TYR A 910 17.00 -12.70 1.97
CA TYR A 910 16.94 -13.28 0.63
C TYR A 910 16.38 -12.26 -0.35
N GLN A 911 17.13 -11.97 -1.42
CA GLN A 911 16.71 -11.06 -2.46
C GLN A 911 15.76 -11.76 -3.42
N ILE A 912 14.57 -11.18 -3.60
CA ILE A 912 13.51 -11.74 -4.46
C ILE A 912 13.18 -10.87 -5.68
N GLY A 913 13.79 -9.67 -5.76
CA GLY A 913 13.63 -8.68 -6.81
C GLY A 913 14.66 -7.55 -6.64
N GLU A 914 14.73 -6.62 -7.58
CA GLU A 914 15.69 -5.50 -7.54
C GLU A 914 15.49 -4.67 -6.25
N GLY A 915 16.47 -4.69 -5.35
CA GLY A 915 16.40 -4.00 -4.05
C GLY A 915 15.38 -4.57 -3.04
N GLN A 916 14.73 -5.71 -3.31
CA GLN A 916 13.69 -6.31 -2.46
C GLN A 916 14.22 -7.50 -1.66
N TRP A 917 14.29 -7.37 -0.34
CA TRP A 917 14.87 -8.36 0.57
C TRP A 917 13.84 -8.88 1.58
N LEU A 918 13.77 -10.20 1.74
CA LEU A 918 12.94 -10.87 2.74
C LEU A 918 13.79 -11.50 3.86
N PRO A 919 13.48 -11.24 5.13
CA PRO A 919 14.23 -11.81 6.24
C PRO A 919 13.90 -13.29 6.46
N GLU A 920 14.92 -14.07 6.86
CA GLU A 920 14.88 -15.53 6.97
C GLU A 920 13.77 -16.04 7.89
N ASN A 921 13.50 -15.33 8.99
CA ASN A 921 12.49 -15.71 9.96
C ASN A 921 11.06 -15.75 9.39
N TYR A 922 10.83 -15.20 8.19
CA TYR A 922 9.54 -15.22 7.52
C TYR A 922 9.50 -16.15 6.29
N VAL A 923 10.55 -16.96 6.06
CA VAL A 923 10.63 -17.82 4.88
C VAL A 923 11.14 -19.22 5.20
N LYS A 924 10.81 -20.19 4.34
CA LYS A 924 11.30 -21.57 4.37
C LYS A 924 12.09 -21.86 3.10
N THR A 925 13.24 -22.52 3.22
CA THR A 925 14.08 -22.89 2.07
C THR A 925 13.56 -24.15 1.39
N ILE A 926 13.49 -24.16 0.06
CA ILE A 926 13.09 -25.34 -0.73
C ILE A 926 14.36 -26.03 -1.27
N ASP A 927 14.52 -27.34 -1.03
CA ASP A 927 15.65 -28.10 -1.59
C ASP A 927 15.38 -28.50 -3.06
N GLU A 928 16.25 -28.06 -3.97
CA GLU A 928 16.10 -28.25 -5.42
C GLU A 928 16.10 -29.72 -5.85
N ASN A 929 16.78 -30.60 -5.11
CA ASN A 929 16.95 -31.99 -5.54
C ASN A 929 15.72 -32.85 -5.23
N THR A 930 14.77 -32.33 -4.46
CA THR A 930 13.57 -33.08 -4.08
C THR A 930 12.28 -32.30 -4.31
N ASN A 931 12.34 -30.98 -4.50
CA ASN A 931 11.16 -30.10 -4.49
C ASN A 931 10.30 -30.30 -3.22
N LYS A 932 10.90 -30.80 -2.14
CA LYS A 932 10.26 -31.08 -0.85
C LYS A 932 10.67 -30.01 0.15
N ILE A 933 9.69 -29.53 0.93
CA ILE A 933 9.94 -28.81 2.18
C ILE A 933 10.41 -29.88 3.18
N THR A 934 11.70 -29.90 3.47
CA THR A 934 12.33 -31.00 4.20
C THR A 934 12.24 -30.81 5.72
N ALA A 935 11.22 -31.39 6.33
CA ALA A 935 11.30 -32.24 7.54
C ALA A 935 9.88 -32.56 8.03
N GLU A 936 9.58 -33.85 8.23
CA GLU A 936 8.44 -34.26 9.05
C GLU A 936 8.65 -33.74 10.47
N GLN A 937 7.69 -32.96 10.98
CA GLN A 937 7.74 -32.41 12.32
C GLN A 937 6.88 -33.27 13.24
N LEU A 938 7.48 -33.84 14.29
CA LEU A 938 6.72 -34.55 15.32
C LEU A 938 5.75 -33.56 15.98
N PHE A 939 4.47 -33.88 15.92
CA PHE A 939 3.39 -33.10 16.52
C PHE A 939 2.46 -34.09 17.20
N LYS A 940 2.28 -33.92 18.51
CA LYS A 940 1.36 -34.73 19.31
C LYS A 940 0.17 -33.85 19.67
N GLY A 941 -1.02 -34.31 19.31
CA GLY A 941 -2.26 -33.54 19.51
C GLY A 941 -3.45 -34.26 18.92
N ILE A 942 -4.59 -33.57 18.85
CA ILE A 942 -5.85 -34.08 18.30
C ILE A 942 -6.30 -33.17 17.14
N ALA A 943 -6.54 -33.77 15.98
CA ALA A 943 -7.13 -33.10 14.83
C ALA A 943 -8.62 -33.42 14.73
N HIS A 944 -9.47 -32.39 14.71
CA HIS A 944 -10.91 -32.49 14.47
C HIS A 944 -11.21 -32.31 12.99
N MET A 945 -11.84 -33.31 12.36
CA MET A 945 -11.99 -33.37 10.90
C MET A 945 -13.28 -32.72 10.39
N ILE A 946 -13.20 -31.93 9.32
CA ILE A 946 -14.34 -31.32 8.63
C ILE A 946 -14.28 -31.54 7.12
N SER A 947 -15.44 -31.74 6.50
CA SER A 947 -15.60 -31.75 5.04
C SER A 947 -17.08 -31.60 4.67
N SER A 948 -17.37 -30.92 3.57
CA SER A 948 -18.73 -30.81 3.00
C SER A 948 -19.20 -32.11 2.33
N SER A 949 -18.28 -33.03 1.98
CA SER A 949 -18.58 -34.29 1.27
C SER A 949 -18.74 -35.51 2.18
N THR A 950 -18.79 -35.35 3.51
CA THR A 950 -18.80 -36.41 4.56
C THR A 950 -17.61 -37.39 4.56
N MET A 951 -16.86 -37.51 3.46
CA MET A 951 -15.73 -38.41 3.29
C MET A 951 -14.45 -37.62 2.97
N ILE A 952 -13.38 -37.89 3.70
CA ILE A 952 -12.06 -37.26 3.58
C ILE A 952 -11.06 -38.31 3.09
N PRO A 953 -10.33 -38.06 1.98
CA PRO A 953 -9.41 -39.04 1.42
C PRO A 953 -8.18 -39.22 2.31
N LEU A 954 -7.80 -40.47 2.56
CA LEU A 954 -6.59 -40.82 3.30
C LEU A 954 -5.43 -41.03 2.32
N LEU A 955 -4.34 -40.30 2.53
CA LEU A 955 -3.17 -40.29 1.65
C LEU A 955 -1.97 -41.01 2.29
N ASP A 956 -1.01 -41.42 1.47
CA ASP A 956 0.30 -41.91 1.92
C ASP A 956 1.31 -40.76 2.15
N ALA A 957 2.50 -41.09 2.68
CA ALA A 957 3.57 -40.13 2.97
C ALA A 957 4.12 -39.37 1.74
N ASN A 958 3.73 -39.76 0.53
CA ASN A 958 4.04 -39.12 -0.75
C ASN A 958 2.81 -38.42 -1.37
N GLY A 959 1.66 -38.46 -0.70
CA GLY A 959 0.44 -37.76 -1.11
C GLY A 959 -0.42 -38.55 -2.10
N ASN A 960 -0.17 -39.85 -2.27
CA ASN A 960 -1.00 -40.69 -3.11
C ASN A 960 -2.23 -41.16 -2.33
N PHE A 961 -3.38 -41.21 -3.00
CA PHE A 961 -4.61 -41.71 -2.40
C PHE A 961 -4.53 -43.20 -2.10
N THR A 962 -4.84 -43.60 -0.87
CA THR A 962 -4.69 -44.98 -0.39
C THR A 962 -5.88 -45.90 -0.73
N GLY A 963 -6.91 -45.35 -1.40
CA GLY A 963 -8.17 -46.07 -1.64
C GLY A 963 -9.12 -46.08 -0.43
N LYS A 964 -8.78 -45.38 0.66
CA LYS A 964 -9.56 -45.34 1.92
C LYS A 964 -9.96 -43.92 2.27
N PHE A 965 -11.10 -43.79 2.96
CA PHE A 965 -11.63 -42.52 3.44
C PHE A 965 -11.82 -42.56 4.96
N ILE A 966 -11.84 -41.39 5.58
CA ILE A 966 -12.33 -41.18 6.95
C ILE A 966 -13.57 -40.28 6.93
N ASN A 967 -14.41 -40.37 7.95
CA ASN A 967 -15.63 -39.56 8.03
C ASN A 967 -15.34 -38.15 8.59
N ALA A 968 -16.00 -37.15 8.03
CA ALA A 968 -16.06 -35.82 8.63
C ALA A 968 -16.75 -35.87 10.01
N GLY A 969 -16.38 -34.96 10.92
CA GLY A 969 -16.86 -34.94 12.31
C GLY A 969 -16.14 -35.92 13.25
N THR A 970 -15.12 -36.65 12.78
CA THR A 970 -14.28 -37.52 13.61
C THR A 970 -13.05 -36.78 14.14
N SER A 971 -12.47 -37.27 15.24
CA SER A 971 -11.26 -36.69 15.85
C SER A 971 -10.15 -37.73 15.90
N TRP A 972 -8.91 -37.34 15.58
CA TRP A 972 -7.79 -38.26 15.44
C TRP A 972 -6.55 -37.75 16.13
N LYS A 973 -5.79 -38.66 16.76
CA LYS A 973 -4.46 -38.34 17.28
C LYS A 973 -3.51 -38.06 16.12
N VAL A 974 -2.84 -36.93 16.20
CA VAL A 974 -1.80 -36.52 15.26
C VAL A 974 -0.45 -36.92 15.82
N TRP A 975 0.40 -37.42 14.93
CA TRP A 975 1.75 -37.90 15.25
C TRP A 975 2.84 -37.05 14.61
N ALA A 976 2.51 -36.40 13.50
CA ALA A 976 3.41 -35.52 12.78
C ALA A 976 2.66 -34.59 11.83
N ILE A 977 3.30 -33.49 11.45
CA ILE A 977 2.88 -32.59 10.38
C ILE A 977 3.97 -32.56 9.32
N LYS A 978 3.58 -32.57 8.05
CA LYS A 978 4.51 -32.58 6.90
C LYS A 978 3.87 -31.92 5.69
N TRP A 979 4.69 -31.27 4.88
CA TRP A 979 4.24 -30.76 3.58
C TRP A 979 4.43 -31.82 2.49
N VAL A 980 3.35 -32.16 1.79
CA VAL A 980 3.33 -33.16 0.73
C VAL A 980 2.54 -32.60 -0.46
N ASN A 981 3.14 -32.59 -1.66
CA ASN A 981 2.53 -32.09 -2.90
C ASN A 981 1.93 -30.67 -2.80
N GLY A 982 2.54 -29.78 -2.01
CA GLY A 982 2.07 -28.40 -1.85
C GLY A 982 0.90 -28.23 -0.87
N HIS A 983 0.54 -29.28 -0.12
CA HIS A 983 -0.44 -29.22 0.96
C HIS A 983 0.23 -29.57 2.29
N GLU A 984 -0.17 -28.88 3.35
CA GLU A 984 0.18 -29.27 4.71
C GLU A 984 -0.66 -30.49 5.11
N MET A 985 -0.02 -31.52 5.65
CA MET A 985 -0.65 -32.80 5.96
C MET A 985 -0.43 -33.14 7.43
N VAL A 986 -1.45 -33.69 8.08
CA VAL A 986 -1.37 -34.29 9.42
C VAL A 986 -1.31 -35.81 9.31
N ARG A 987 -0.35 -36.44 10.01
CA ARG A 987 -0.27 -37.90 10.13
C ARG A 987 -1.16 -38.35 11.28
N ILE A 988 -2.21 -39.10 10.96
CA ILE A 988 -3.21 -39.57 11.93
C ILE A 988 -3.05 -41.05 12.30
N GLY A 989 -1.98 -41.68 11.82
CA GLY A 989 -1.65 -43.08 12.12
C GLY A 989 -0.26 -43.46 11.59
N ASN A 990 -0.17 -44.52 10.78
CA ASN A 990 1.08 -44.94 10.16
C ASN A 990 1.45 -44.10 8.91
N GLU A 991 2.56 -44.42 8.26
CA GLU A 991 3.07 -43.72 7.05
C GLU A 991 2.09 -43.67 5.87
N ASN A 992 1.02 -44.47 5.89
CA ASN A 992 -0.03 -44.48 4.88
C ASN A 992 -1.32 -43.79 5.36
N GLN A 993 -1.24 -42.95 6.40
CA GLN A 993 -2.41 -42.33 7.03
C GLN A 993 -2.19 -40.84 7.25
N TRP A 994 -2.20 -40.10 6.13
CA TRP A 994 -2.07 -38.65 6.08
C TRP A 994 -3.36 -38.01 5.59
N VAL A 995 -3.72 -36.87 6.18
CA VAL A 995 -4.90 -36.09 5.79
C VAL A 995 -4.48 -34.65 5.55
N SER A 996 -5.02 -34.00 4.51
CA SER A 996 -4.75 -32.58 4.29
C SER A 996 -5.26 -31.75 5.46
N MET A 997 -4.46 -30.79 5.90
CA MET A 997 -4.82 -29.80 6.90
C MET A 997 -6.06 -29.00 6.49
N ASP A 998 -6.37 -28.95 5.18
CA ASP A 998 -7.62 -28.36 4.65
C ASP A 998 -8.89 -29.05 5.20
N TYR A 999 -8.77 -30.29 5.69
CA TYR A 999 -9.86 -31.04 6.32
C TYR A 999 -9.80 -31.02 7.85
N VAL A 1000 -8.94 -30.21 8.46
CA VAL A 1000 -8.79 -30.10 9.92
C VAL A 1000 -9.41 -28.78 10.39
N ALA A 1001 -10.47 -28.85 11.19
CA ALA A 1001 -11.17 -27.70 11.76
C ALA A 1001 -10.40 -27.08 12.92
N THR A 1002 -9.93 -27.93 13.83
CA THR A 1002 -9.08 -27.55 14.96
C THR A 1002 -8.00 -28.61 15.11
N LEU A 1003 -6.81 -28.13 15.45
CA LEU A 1003 -5.65 -28.95 15.76
C LEU A 1003 -5.19 -28.56 17.16
N ASP A 1004 -5.60 -29.34 18.14
CA ASP A 1004 -5.34 -29.09 19.54
C ASP A 1004 -4.05 -29.81 19.93
N GLN A 1005 -3.06 -29.07 20.44
CA GLN A 1005 -1.79 -29.62 20.86
C GLN A 1005 -1.92 -30.29 22.23
N ASP A 1006 -1.38 -31.51 22.37
CA ASP A 1006 -1.39 -32.27 23.64
C ASP A 1006 -0.59 -31.58 24.76
#